data_AF-A0A9W9ADF8-F1
#
_entry.id   AF-A0A9W9ADF8-F1
#
_cell.length_a   1.000
_cell.length_b   1.000
_cell.length_c   1.000
_cell.angle_alpha   90.00
_cell.angle_beta   90.00
_cell.angle_gamma   90.00
#
_symmetry.space_group_name_H-M   'P 1'
#
loop_
_entity.id
_entity.type
_entity.pdbx_description
1 polymer ?
#
loop_
_entity_poly.entity_id
_entity_poly.type
_entity_poly.pdbx_seq_one_letter_code
_entity_poly.pdbx_strand_id
1 'polypeptide(L)'
;MHSFQPVAIQTSREDGYFIEAFPFKTENKSPPHVIAYGLGGAQVSVVSMFLNPYPNSESKDWEQVDLARLRYPVGMTYADITGNGFNDVIITDEYGPSMDDLWMDGGRIVWLQNPGNSKTGNWRQRFIGRSPSMHRVKAGHFTTRDRVQVAGFPIIVRAGDRTSPAPVVVYTAPESPESNEQGWEEEIPFPSSFRLVHDVDIVKSTNGGLDQILLAGREGINLIWYDEIAQTWKSKNLGSGVGPSPNNPYWGAGCVSLGKVNIDSTGYIGSAEGFHGNRVSVYVKDKDAPFGEIANAKWTRYVLHDFGALNPRHEGYIHHVICADIDGDGVDELLVACMGSNPPSWERTGVWCYKPVDLQSGKFSRFKLSDDSAARIAVGHFRSSNLLDFATISYSVPGYFESPSPSVILHASSLIIANRLDDELVFRVPRPQNIKLSDEVAFLDVASRKLSLVVVPPWMQYRTPEGAGLKVIAGRVVWTDLNNSQQERTQATNPFGVISTIVDAKENHIYTQHEGAVFLLMAMSDTSGRPPFSDMDQLKARNIIPNHFTSALQHIDFPWVKVEDRPWANGRFKDLEFYNLTGFHVRYGDDSDETLCHMQLWTAGVGVSAGFHNHLGEVFCEIHACIVNGTGQGGMHWATVPDGEFNPSKPQSGTSSSVVVPDMSEHGPLWRTRGDGLPTLRDNGTVDYPWHAWIAGGMSGSLQAFDVWVAFEFPPLLTSSFQGEALHPKDGVYRLVSKSTNMVAAIENGNSTDGAPIVTQRSNGGQEEMWQVNSVAGTNVFTITNLDSTSKASVMWPPTTNQRLVGTRSLAVLNTTSTWSIVAEVSDAIPNYLPAYLPTYRIQLAGTKLAWAMTDNRVILTDALKDFNAQWRLVATPSGTFK
;
A
#
# COMPACT_ATOMS: atom_id res chain seq x y z
N MET A 1 1.27 2.53 7.77
CA MET A 1 0.44 3.42 6.94
C MET A 1 1.31 3.88 5.78
N HIS A 2 0.80 3.83 4.55
CA HIS A 2 1.56 4.25 3.37
C HIS A 2 1.40 5.76 3.11
N SER A 3 2.13 6.26 2.11
CA SER A 3 2.21 7.70 1.82
C SER A 3 1.15 8.15 0.82
N PHE A 4 0.83 9.44 0.88
CA PHE A 4 -0.06 10.08 -0.07
C PHE A 4 0.64 11.28 -0.71
N GLN A 5 0.67 11.30 -2.04
CA GLN A 5 1.25 12.38 -2.82
C GLN A 5 0.18 13.43 -3.12
N PRO A 6 0.35 14.70 -2.70
CA PRO A 6 -0.61 15.75 -3.03
C PRO A 6 -0.53 16.09 -4.53
N VAL A 7 -1.70 16.17 -5.14
CA VAL A 7 -1.94 16.59 -6.53
C VAL A 7 -3.01 17.68 -6.50
N ALA A 8 -2.65 18.89 -6.92
CA ALA A 8 -3.60 19.99 -7.00
C ALA A 8 -4.63 19.71 -8.11
N ILE A 9 -5.91 19.62 -7.73
CA ILE A 9 -7.03 19.63 -8.68
C ILE A 9 -7.33 21.07 -9.07
N GLN A 10 -7.38 21.96 -8.07
CA GLN A 10 -7.58 23.39 -8.26
C GLN A 10 -6.92 24.17 -7.13
N THR A 11 -6.23 25.25 -7.46
CA THR A 11 -5.59 26.15 -6.49
C THR A 11 -6.23 27.53 -6.52
N SER A 12 -6.04 28.32 -5.46
CA SER A 12 -6.41 29.75 -5.40
C SER A 12 -7.90 30.01 -5.61
N ARG A 13 -8.75 29.18 -5.00
CA ARG A 13 -10.20 29.43 -4.96
C ARG A 13 -10.51 30.63 -4.07
N GLU A 14 -11.63 31.30 -4.36
CA GLU A 14 -12.16 32.37 -3.49
C GLU A 14 -12.69 31.81 -2.16
N ASP A 15 -13.21 30.58 -2.18
CA ASP A 15 -13.85 29.92 -1.04
C ASP A 15 -13.74 28.38 -1.10
N GLY A 16 -14.22 27.68 -0.07
CA GLY A 16 -14.30 26.22 -0.06
C GLY A 16 -15.11 25.65 1.10
N TYR A 17 -15.95 24.65 0.79
CA TYR A 17 -16.86 24.04 1.78
C TYR A 17 -17.15 22.55 1.52
N PHE A 18 -17.48 22.18 0.28
CA PHE A 18 -17.93 20.82 -0.07
C PHE A 18 -17.06 20.19 -1.14
N ILE A 19 -16.80 18.89 -0.98
CA ILE A 19 -16.16 18.02 -1.98
C ILE A 19 -16.84 16.65 -1.95
N GLU A 20 -17.03 16.05 -3.13
CA GLU A 20 -17.62 14.72 -3.31
C GLU A 20 -16.87 13.94 -4.40
N ALA A 21 -16.69 12.64 -4.18
CA ALA A 21 -16.27 11.70 -5.23
C ALA A 21 -17.50 11.36 -6.08
N PHE A 22 -17.51 11.77 -7.35
CA PHE A 22 -18.67 11.68 -8.22
C PHE A 22 -18.48 10.66 -9.34
N PRO A 23 -18.99 9.43 -9.21
CA PRO A 23 -19.03 8.47 -10.30
C PRO A 23 -20.03 8.95 -11.36
N PHE A 24 -19.56 9.25 -12.58
CA PHE A 24 -20.42 9.78 -13.64
C PHE A 24 -21.54 8.82 -14.07
N LYS A 25 -21.31 7.50 -13.95
CA LYS A 25 -22.25 6.41 -14.24
C LYS A 25 -22.46 5.53 -13.02
N THR A 26 -23.60 4.85 -12.93
CA THR A 26 -23.92 3.94 -11.81
C THR A 26 -23.21 2.60 -11.88
N GLU A 27 -23.10 2.00 -13.07
CA GLU A 27 -22.55 0.65 -13.25
C GLU A 27 -21.06 0.64 -13.62
N ASN A 28 -20.48 1.79 -13.96
CA ASN A 28 -19.14 1.84 -14.53
C ASN A 28 -18.06 1.93 -13.45
N LYS A 29 -17.10 1.00 -13.48
CA LYS A 29 -15.90 0.99 -12.60
C LYS A 29 -14.85 2.05 -12.95
N SER A 30 -15.22 3.06 -13.75
CA SER A 30 -14.30 4.13 -14.09
C SER A 30 -14.00 4.98 -12.86
N PRO A 31 -12.75 5.46 -12.69
CA PRO A 31 -12.40 6.39 -11.64
C PRO A 31 -13.39 7.58 -11.55
N PRO A 32 -13.87 7.93 -10.34
CA PRO A 32 -14.84 9.00 -10.17
C PRO A 32 -14.23 10.37 -10.50
N HIS A 33 -15.08 11.30 -10.93
CA HIS A 33 -14.77 12.72 -10.99
C HIS A 33 -14.81 13.33 -9.58
N VAL A 34 -14.44 14.60 -9.45
CA VAL A 34 -14.58 15.35 -8.19
C VAL A 34 -15.58 16.48 -8.40
N ILE A 35 -16.58 16.62 -7.54
CA ILE A 35 -17.40 17.84 -7.49
C ILE A 35 -16.97 18.65 -6.27
N ALA A 36 -16.73 19.95 -6.45
CA ALA A 36 -16.32 20.82 -5.35
C ALA A 36 -16.85 22.26 -5.49
N TYR A 37 -17.16 22.90 -4.35
CA TYR A 37 -17.64 24.27 -4.27
C TYR A 37 -17.50 24.85 -2.85
N GLY A 38 -17.60 26.18 -2.71
CA GLY A 38 -17.83 26.85 -1.44
C GLY A 38 -19.23 27.45 -1.34
N LEU A 39 -19.52 28.17 -0.27
CA LEU A 39 -20.85 28.76 -0.04
C LEU A 39 -21.11 29.99 -0.96
N GLY A 40 -20.09 30.56 -1.56
CA GLY A 40 -20.15 31.87 -2.20
C GLY A 40 -20.16 33.01 -1.18
N GLY A 41 -20.66 34.17 -1.60
CA GLY A 41 -20.71 35.38 -0.77
C GLY A 41 -21.51 36.46 -1.46
N ALA A 42 -20.90 37.63 -1.69
CA ALA A 42 -21.50 38.65 -2.55
C ALA A 42 -21.72 38.16 -4.00
N GLN A 43 -20.93 37.16 -4.42
CA GLN A 43 -21.07 36.45 -5.70
C GLN A 43 -21.74 35.08 -5.50
N VAL A 44 -22.40 34.58 -6.56
CA VAL A 44 -22.94 33.22 -6.61
C VAL A 44 -21.81 32.19 -6.59
N SER A 45 -22.04 31.07 -5.90
CA SER A 45 -21.10 29.96 -5.89
C SER A 45 -21.20 29.16 -7.19
N VAL A 46 -20.05 28.74 -7.72
CA VAL A 46 -19.95 27.90 -8.91
C VAL A 46 -19.75 26.44 -8.49
N VAL A 47 -20.76 25.62 -8.74
CA VAL A 47 -20.71 24.17 -8.52
C VAL A 47 -19.95 23.54 -9.67
N SER A 48 -18.72 23.09 -9.41
CA SER A 48 -17.80 22.64 -10.44
C SER A 48 -17.55 21.14 -10.34
N MET A 49 -17.61 20.46 -11.49
CA MET A 49 -17.11 19.08 -11.65
C MET A 49 -15.73 19.14 -12.30
N PHE A 50 -14.76 18.48 -11.68
CA PHE A 50 -13.41 18.31 -12.19
C PHE A 50 -13.29 16.92 -12.81
N LEU A 51 -13.07 16.88 -14.11
CA LEU A 51 -12.94 15.64 -14.86
C LEU A 51 -11.66 14.93 -14.46
N ASN A 52 -11.80 13.68 -14.07
CA ASN A 52 -10.69 12.84 -13.69
C ASN A 52 -9.83 12.53 -14.93
N PRO A 53 -8.53 12.88 -14.94
CA PRO A 53 -7.64 12.68 -16.08
C PRO A 53 -7.13 11.24 -16.20
N TYR A 54 -7.08 10.46 -15.12
CA TYR A 54 -6.44 9.15 -15.09
C TYR A 54 -7.04 8.08 -16.04
N PRO A 55 -8.34 8.10 -16.37
CA PRO A 55 -8.89 7.25 -17.43
C PRO A 55 -8.35 7.55 -18.84
N ASN A 56 -7.86 8.77 -19.11
CA ASN A 56 -7.46 9.23 -20.44
C ASN A 56 -5.96 9.53 -20.48
N SER A 57 -5.18 8.78 -21.25
CA SER A 57 -3.70 8.90 -21.29
C SER A 57 -3.16 10.20 -21.90
N GLU A 58 -4.01 11.06 -22.48
CA GLU A 58 -3.59 12.27 -23.22
C GLU A 58 -3.66 13.57 -22.40
N SER A 59 -4.58 13.67 -21.42
CA SER A 59 -4.71 14.87 -20.57
C SER A 59 -4.20 14.57 -19.17
N LYS A 60 -3.33 15.44 -18.65
CA LYS A 60 -2.83 15.35 -17.28
C LYS A 60 -3.59 16.26 -16.31
N ASP A 61 -4.44 17.13 -16.84
CA ASP A 61 -5.09 18.19 -16.07
C ASP A 61 -6.53 17.83 -15.71
N TRP A 62 -6.94 18.24 -14.52
CA TRP A 62 -8.32 18.17 -14.04
C TRP A 62 -9.15 19.26 -14.73
N GLU A 63 -9.73 18.93 -15.88
CA GLU A 63 -10.58 19.85 -16.64
C GLU A 63 -11.83 20.23 -15.81
N GLN A 64 -12.04 21.53 -15.59
CA GLN A 64 -13.19 22.05 -14.86
C GLN A 64 -14.41 22.19 -15.77
N VAL A 65 -15.56 21.70 -15.30
CA VAL A 65 -16.88 21.84 -15.93
C VAL A 65 -17.85 22.45 -14.91
N ASP A 66 -18.30 23.68 -15.18
CA ASP A 66 -19.30 24.36 -14.35
C ASP A 66 -20.68 23.68 -14.51
N LEU A 67 -21.17 23.01 -13.47
CA LEU A 67 -22.46 22.34 -13.49
C LEU A 67 -23.62 23.31 -13.25
N ALA A 68 -23.48 24.21 -12.28
CA ALA A 68 -24.50 25.18 -11.90
C ALA A 68 -23.90 26.38 -11.17
N ARG A 69 -24.65 27.48 -11.12
CA ARG A 69 -24.34 28.68 -10.34
C ARG A 69 -25.45 28.92 -9.34
N LEU A 70 -25.17 28.74 -8.06
CA LEU A 70 -26.17 28.69 -6.98
C LEU A 70 -25.84 29.70 -5.88
N ARG A 71 -26.86 30.19 -5.18
CA ARG A 71 -26.69 31.09 -4.03
C ARG A 71 -26.60 30.27 -2.76
N TYR A 72 -25.50 30.35 -2.03
CA TYR A 72 -25.32 29.64 -0.76
C TYR A 72 -25.63 28.12 -0.84
N PRO A 73 -25.01 27.37 -1.77
CA PRO A 73 -25.14 25.92 -1.78
C PRO A 73 -24.44 25.31 -0.56
N VAL A 74 -25.01 24.24 0.02
CA VAL A 74 -24.48 23.63 1.24
C VAL A 74 -24.26 22.13 1.06
N GLY A 75 -25.28 21.30 1.23
CA GLY A 75 -25.18 19.84 1.12
C GLY A 75 -25.42 19.37 -0.30
N MET A 76 -24.70 18.32 -0.71
CA MET A 76 -25.00 17.58 -1.94
C MET A 76 -24.91 16.06 -1.74
N THR A 77 -25.51 15.35 -2.68
CA THR A 77 -25.43 13.90 -2.87
C THR A 77 -25.70 13.61 -4.34
N TYR A 78 -25.75 12.34 -4.73
CA TYR A 78 -26.05 11.93 -6.10
C TYR A 78 -26.82 10.61 -6.12
N ALA A 79 -27.59 10.41 -7.20
CA ALA A 79 -28.28 9.16 -7.50
C ALA A 79 -28.70 9.17 -8.97
N ASP A 80 -28.96 8.01 -9.55
CA ASP A 80 -29.61 7.91 -10.87
C ASP A 80 -31.11 8.12 -10.71
N ILE A 81 -31.55 9.38 -10.84
CA ILE A 81 -32.95 9.79 -10.66
C ILE A 81 -33.77 9.35 -11.87
N THR A 82 -33.16 9.39 -13.06
CA THR A 82 -33.84 9.10 -14.33
C THR A 82 -33.87 7.60 -14.69
N GLY A 83 -33.11 6.76 -13.98
CA GLY A 83 -32.96 5.33 -14.27
C GLY A 83 -32.20 5.06 -15.57
N ASN A 84 -31.36 5.99 -16.03
CA ASN A 84 -30.70 5.93 -17.33
C ASN A 84 -29.23 5.48 -17.24
N GLY A 85 -28.75 5.11 -16.05
CA GLY A 85 -27.39 4.66 -15.79
C GLY A 85 -26.39 5.78 -15.50
N PHE A 86 -26.83 7.04 -15.42
CA PHE A 86 -25.99 8.19 -15.09
C PHE A 86 -26.39 8.79 -13.75
N ASN A 87 -25.41 9.10 -12.90
CA ASN A 87 -25.71 9.76 -11.64
C ASN A 87 -26.06 11.23 -11.90
N ASP A 88 -27.19 11.67 -11.36
CA ASP A 88 -27.62 13.05 -11.26
C ASP A 88 -27.12 13.66 -9.94
N VAL A 89 -26.90 14.98 -9.92
CA VAL A 89 -26.48 15.69 -8.69
C VAL A 89 -27.72 16.18 -7.96
N ILE A 90 -27.81 15.95 -6.65
CA ILE A 90 -28.84 16.51 -5.77
C ILE A 90 -28.16 17.49 -4.82
N ILE A 91 -28.61 18.73 -4.77
CA ILE A 91 -27.92 19.82 -4.07
C ILE A 91 -28.91 20.75 -3.37
N THR A 92 -28.50 21.23 -2.20
CA THR A 92 -29.25 22.21 -1.42
C THR A 92 -28.66 23.60 -1.62
N ASP A 93 -29.51 24.61 -1.81
CA ASP A 93 -29.10 26.01 -1.97
C ASP A 93 -30.10 26.99 -1.35
N GLU A 94 -29.84 28.29 -1.54
CA GLU A 94 -30.61 29.38 -0.94
C GLU A 94 -30.61 29.28 0.60
N TYR A 95 -29.52 28.82 1.22
CA TYR A 95 -29.41 28.67 2.67
C TYR A 95 -29.40 30.03 3.41
N GLY A 96 -28.69 31.01 2.85
CA GLY A 96 -28.32 32.27 3.49
C GLY A 96 -26.84 32.28 3.89
N PRO A 97 -26.28 33.43 4.32
CA PRO A 97 -24.85 33.52 4.65
C PRO A 97 -24.41 32.72 5.88
N SER A 98 -25.28 32.55 6.90
CA SER A 98 -24.90 31.91 8.16
C SER A 98 -26.12 31.45 8.97
N MET A 99 -25.88 30.72 10.07
CA MET A 99 -26.92 30.39 11.04
C MET A 99 -27.59 31.61 11.69
N ASP A 100 -26.96 32.78 11.67
CA ASP A 100 -27.53 34.04 12.18
C ASP A 100 -28.20 34.89 11.08
N ASP A 101 -28.07 34.48 9.81
CA ASP A 101 -28.66 35.15 8.65
C ASP A 101 -29.17 34.10 7.65
N LEU A 102 -30.33 33.52 7.99
CA LEU A 102 -30.98 32.49 7.20
C LEU A 102 -32.03 33.08 6.28
N TRP A 103 -32.12 32.54 5.07
CA TRP A 103 -33.22 32.86 4.16
C TRP A 103 -34.43 32.00 4.51
N MET A 104 -35.45 32.63 5.09
CA MET A 104 -36.64 31.94 5.60
C MET A 104 -37.54 31.39 4.49
N ASP A 105 -37.44 31.94 3.29
CA ASP A 105 -38.02 31.40 2.07
C ASP A 105 -37.02 30.56 1.26
N GLY A 106 -35.85 30.26 1.82
CA GLY A 106 -34.77 29.51 1.19
C GLY A 106 -34.69 28.05 1.65
N GLY A 107 -33.49 27.47 1.62
CA GLY A 107 -33.26 26.05 1.92
C GLY A 107 -33.89 25.12 0.88
N ARG A 108 -33.71 25.48 -0.39
CA ARG A 108 -34.22 24.74 -1.54
C ARG A 108 -33.38 23.47 -1.77
N ILE A 109 -34.04 22.40 -2.22
CA ILE A 109 -33.38 21.21 -2.77
C ILE A 109 -33.74 21.13 -4.25
N VAL A 110 -32.71 20.96 -5.08
CA VAL A 110 -32.84 20.72 -6.52
C VAL A 110 -32.01 19.52 -6.94
N TRP A 111 -32.35 18.94 -8.08
CA TRP A 111 -31.46 18.04 -8.80
C TRP A 111 -31.01 18.63 -10.14
N LEU A 112 -29.77 18.33 -10.50
CA LEU A 112 -29.14 18.71 -11.75
C LEU A 112 -29.06 17.47 -12.63
N GLN A 113 -29.78 17.51 -13.74
CA GLN A 113 -29.88 16.38 -14.65
C GLN A 113 -28.58 16.16 -15.42
N ASN A 114 -28.03 14.96 -15.31
CA ASN A 114 -26.85 14.55 -16.05
C ASN A 114 -27.18 14.37 -17.55
N PRO A 115 -26.50 15.10 -18.46
CA PRO A 115 -26.78 15.04 -19.90
C PRO A 115 -26.16 13.83 -20.61
N GLY A 116 -25.49 12.92 -19.88
CA GLY A 116 -24.82 11.74 -20.42
C GLY A 116 -23.45 12.02 -21.05
N ASN A 117 -23.04 13.28 -21.14
CA ASN A 117 -21.72 13.72 -21.59
C ASN A 117 -21.04 14.60 -20.52
N SER A 118 -19.93 14.10 -19.95
CA SER A 118 -19.23 14.74 -18.83
C SER A 118 -18.65 16.11 -19.15
N LYS A 119 -18.45 16.46 -20.43
CA LYS A 119 -17.95 17.77 -20.85
C LYS A 119 -19.04 18.83 -21.00
N THR A 120 -20.30 18.47 -20.82
CA THR A 120 -21.42 19.42 -20.91
C THR A 120 -21.62 20.08 -19.56
N GLY A 121 -21.44 21.40 -19.47
CA GLY A 121 -21.75 22.20 -18.29
C GLY A 121 -23.21 22.68 -18.26
N ASN A 122 -23.56 23.48 -17.25
CA ASN A 122 -24.89 24.08 -17.05
C ASN A 122 -26.02 23.05 -17.11
N TRP A 123 -25.97 22.07 -16.22
CA TRP A 123 -26.94 20.99 -16.16
C TRP A 123 -28.33 21.52 -15.82
N ARG A 124 -29.36 20.85 -16.36
CA ARG A 124 -30.74 21.31 -16.19
C ARG A 124 -31.19 21.09 -14.75
N GLN A 125 -31.44 22.19 -14.04
CA GLN A 125 -31.92 22.21 -12.66
C GLN A 125 -33.43 21.93 -12.59
N ARG A 126 -33.86 21.11 -11.62
CA ARG A 126 -35.27 20.85 -11.31
C ARG A 126 -35.52 20.84 -9.81
N PHE A 127 -36.69 21.36 -9.43
CA PHE A 127 -37.07 21.52 -8.03
C PHE A 127 -37.51 20.18 -7.41
N ILE A 128 -36.98 19.88 -6.22
CA ILE A 128 -37.43 18.75 -5.38
C ILE A 128 -38.35 19.28 -4.28
N GLY A 129 -37.86 20.22 -3.47
CA GLY A 129 -38.57 20.66 -2.28
C GLY A 129 -37.84 21.78 -1.55
N ARG A 130 -38.33 22.16 -0.37
CA ARG A 130 -37.77 23.27 0.41
C ARG A 130 -38.05 23.11 1.88
N SER A 131 -37.05 23.40 2.71
CA SER A 131 -37.23 23.64 4.14
C SER A 131 -36.19 24.65 4.62
N PRO A 132 -36.57 25.70 5.37
CA PRO A 132 -35.63 26.75 5.79
C PRO A 132 -34.39 26.18 6.47
N SER A 133 -33.21 26.69 6.09
CA SER A 133 -31.90 26.25 6.60
C SER A 133 -31.49 24.80 6.26
N MET A 134 -32.05 24.23 5.20
CA MET A 134 -31.59 22.95 4.65
C MET A 134 -30.06 22.90 4.54
N HIS A 135 -29.44 21.94 5.23
CA HIS A 135 -27.99 21.96 5.49
C HIS A 135 -27.29 20.65 5.10
N ARG A 136 -27.96 19.50 5.23
CA ARG A 136 -27.49 18.21 4.72
C ARG A 136 -28.57 17.51 3.91
N VAL A 137 -28.15 16.71 2.95
CA VAL A 137 -29.02 15.90 2.10
C VAL A 137 -28.35 14.57 1.80
N LYS A 138 -29.13 13.48 1.74
CA LYS A 138 -28.66 12.15 1.31
C LYS A 138 -29.71 11.47 0.44
N ALA A 139 -29.25 10.75 -0.59
CA ALA A 139 -30.09 9.95 -1.45
C ALA A 139 -30.04 8.46 -1.07
N GLY A 140 -31.17 7.77 -1.22
CA GLY A 140 -31.28 6.35 -0.90
C GLY A 140 -32.68 5.81 -1.09
N HIS A 141 -32.92 4.65 -0.48
CA HIS A 141 -34.18 3.93 -0.50
C HIS A 141 -34.64 3.69 0.93
N PHE A 142 -35.43 4.60 1.48
CA PHE A 142 -35.71 4.65 2.93
C PHE A 142 -37.06 4.06 3.33
N THR A 143 -38.09 4.24 2.49
CA THR A 143 -39.44 3.67 2.66
C THR A 143 -39.88 2.86 1.45
N THR A 144 -39.23 3.05 0.29
CA THR A 144 -39.45 2.27 -0.92
C THR A 144 -38.14 1.96 -1.65
N ARG A 145 -38.17 0.96 -2.54
CA ARG A 145 -37.02 0.44 -3.31
C ARG A 145 -37.08 0.75 -4.81
N ASP A 146 -38.25 1.08 -5.32
CA ASP A 146 -38.52 1.30 -6.74
C ASP A 146 -38.20 2.71 -7.22
N ARG A 147 -38.15 3.68 -6.29
CA ARG A 147 -37.88 5.09 -6.58
C ARG A 147 -36.79 5.62 -5.66
N VAL A 148 -35.98 6.53 -6.21
CA VAL A 148 -35.00 7.30 -5.43
C VAL A 148 -35.74 8.18 -4.43
N GLN A 149 -35.21 8.24 -3.21
CA GLN A 149 -35.69 9.14 -2.17
C GLN A 149 -34.56 10.05 -1.70
N VAL A 150 -34.91 11.25 -1.27
CA VAL A 150 -33.99 12.29 -0.81
C VAL A 150 -34.37 12.71 0.60
N ALA A 151 -33.52 12.38 1.57
CA ALA A 151 -33.67 12.81 2.95
C ALA A 151 -32.95 14.16 3.15
N GLY A 152 -33.67 15.17 3.63
CA GLY A 152 -33.19 16.51 3.92
C GLY A 152 -33.17 16.82 5.41
N PHE A 153 -32.12 17.51 5.85
CA PHE A 153 -31.84 17.83 7.25
C PHE A 153 -31.47 19.31 7.38
N PRO A 154 -32.42 20.18 7.79
CA PRO A 154 -32.12 21.53 8.21
C PRO A 154 -31.38 21.55 9.55
N ILE A 155 -30.47 22.50 9.72
CA ILE A 155 -29.65 22.58 10.94
C ILE A 155 -30.39 23.30 12.09
N ILE A 156 -31.17 24.33 11.77
CA ILE A 156 -31.99 25.11 12.71
C ILE A 156 -33.35 25.41 12.07
N VAL A 157 -34.20 26.22 12.71
CA VAL A 157 -35.54 26.56 12.16
C VAL A 157 -35.72 28.04 11.87
N ARG A 158 -34.86 28.89 12.41
CA ARG A 158 -34.83 30.34 12.17
C ARG A 158 -33.47 30.90 12.55
N ALA A 159 -33.13 32.06 11.99
CA ALA A 159 -31.90 32.76 12.27
C ALA A 159 -31.65 32.89 13.79
N GLY A 160 -30.48 32.45 14.23
CA GLY A 160 -30.02 32.50 15.62
C GLY A 160 -30.62 31.47 16.59
N ASP A 161 -31.67 30.73 16.21
CA ASP A 161 -32.31 29.74 17.10
C ASP A 161 -31.59 28.40 17.09
N ARG A 162 -30.68 28.25 18.04
CA ARG A 162 -29.91 27.02 18.27
C ARG A 162 -30.62 26.01 19.17
N THR A 163 -31.88 26.23 19.52
CA THR A 163 -32.61 25.47 20.57
C THR A 163 -33.82 24.70 20.07
N SER A 164 -34.53 25.23 19.09
CA SER A 164 -35.67 24.55 18.48
C SER A 164 -35.20 23.41 17.58
N PRO A 165 -35.84 22.23 17.63
CA PRO A 165 -35.55 21.13 16.71
C PRO A 165 -36.04 21.44 15.30
N ALA A 166 -35.32 20.94 14.30
CA ALA A 166 -35.65 21.05 12.88
C ALA A 166 -36.30 19.74 12.36
N PRO A 167 -37.13 19.82 11.30
CA PRO A 167 -37.78 18.65 10.75
C PRO A 167 -36.80 17.77 9.96
N VAL A 168 -36.91 16.45 10.08
CA VAL A 168 -36.36 15.52 9.07
C VAL A 168 -37.41 15.36 7.99
N VAL A 169 -37.01 15.57 6.73
CA VAL A 169 -37.91 15.55 5.58
C VAL A 169 -37.44 14.49 4.60
N VAL A 170 -38.36 13.72 4.02
CA VAL A 170 -38.07 12.70 2.99
C VAL A 170 -38.90 13.01 1.76
N TYR A 171 -38.24 13.21 0.63
CA TYR A 171 -38.87 13.45 -0.66
C TYR A 171 -38.78 12.19 -1.53
N THR A 172 -39.87 11.80 -2.19
CA THR A 172 -39.89 10.63 -3.08
C THR A 172 -39.99 11.07 -4.54
N ALA A 173 -39.09 10.55 -5.39
CA ALA A 173 -39.13 10.85 -6.82
C ALA A 173 -40.49 10.45 -7.40
N PRO A 174 -41.11 11.27 -8.26
CA PRO A 174 -42.29 10.86 -9.01
C PRO A 174 -41.88 9.83 -10.09
N GLU A 175 -42.87 9.17 -10.71
CA GLU A 175 -42.60 8.23 -11.83
C GLU A 175 -41.91 8.89 -13.03
N SER A 176 -42.14 10.19 -13.25
CA SER A 176 -41.54 10.97 -14.32
C SER A 176 -40.89 12.24 -13.75
N PRO A 177 -39.68 12.13 -13.16
CA PRO A 177 -39.03 13.24 -12.48
C PRO A 177 -38.68 14.40 -13.42
N GLU A 178 -38.50 14.12 -14.71
CA GLU A 178 -38.16 15.14 -15.71
C GLU A 178 -39.28 16.11 -16.04
N SER A 179 -40.54 15.69 -15.87
CA SER A 179 -41.75 16.47 -16.17
C SER A 179 -42.40 17.09 -14.94
N ASN A 180 -41.88 16.82 -13.74
CA ASN A 180 -42.41 17.37 -12.50
C ASN A 180 -41.70 18.69 -12.13
N GLU A 181 -42.41 19.81 -12.29
CA GLU A 181 -41.94 21.14 -11.89
C GLU A 181 -42.54 21.62 -10.56
N GLN A 182 -43.51 20.90 -9.98
CA GLN A 182 -44.24 21.30 -8.78
C GLN A 182 -43.55 20.90 -7.46
N GLY A 183 -42.57 20.00 -7.53
CA GLY A 183 -41.89 19.42 -6.37
C GLY A 183 -42.30 17.96 -6.13
N TRP A 184 -41.50 17.26 -5.33
CA TRP A 184 -41.65 15.84 -5.03
C TRP A 184 -42.62 15.62 -3.87
N GLU A 185 -43.17 14.41 -3.75
CA GLU A 185 -44.00 14.03 -2.61
C GLU A 185 -43.17 14.08 -1.33
N GLU A 186 -43.68 14.77 -0.31
CA GLU A 186 -42.99 15.06 0.96
C GLU A 186 -43.59 14.25 2.11
N GLU A 187 -42.74 13.59 2.87
CA GLU A 187 -43.04 13.04 4.20
C GLU A 187 -42.16 13.76 5.25
N ILE A 188 -42.69 14.00 6.45
CA ILE A 188 -41.93 14.56 7.58
C ILE A 188 -41.92 13.55 8.73
N PRO A 189 -41.02 12.55 8.72
CA PRO A 189 -40.98 11.50 9.74
C PRO A 189 -40.79 12.00 11.16
N PHE A 190 -39.98 13.05 11.32
CA PHE A 190 -39.63 13.62 12.61
C PHE A 190 -39.74 15.15 12.57
N PRO A 191 -40.92 15.73 12.83
CA PRO A 191 -41.15 17.17 12.66
C PRO A 191 -40.43 18.03 13.69
N SER A 192 -40.07 17.48 14.85
CA SER A 192 -39.53 18.26 15.98
C SER A 192 -38.65 17.45 16.93
N SER A 193 -37.85 16.52 16.41
CA SER A 193 -37.07 15.58 17.26
C SER A 193 -35.60 15.96 17.42
N PHE A 194 -34.96 16.50 16.38
CA PHE A 194 -33.51 16.63 16.32
C PHE A 194 -33.08 18.10 16.18
N ARG A 195 -31.97 18.45 16.84
CA ARG A 195 -31.40 19.81 16.86
C ARG A 195 -30.00 19.79 16.30
N LEU A 196 -29.65 20.84 15.54
CA LEU A 196 -28.29 21.05 15.06
C LEU A 196 -27.73 19.82 14.32
N VAL A 197 -28.54 19.19 13.47
CA VAL A 197 -28.08 18.06 12.65
C VAL A 197 -27.04 18.59 11.67
N HIS A 198 -25.80 18.18 11.88
CA HIS A 198 -24.65 18.72 11.16
C HIS A 198 -24.03 17.72 10.18
N ASP A 199 -24.24 16.42 10.39
CA ASP A 199 -23.78 15.40 9.46
C ASP A 199 -24.68 14.18 9.49
N VAL A 200 -24.68 13.46 8.38
CA VAL A 200 -25.53 12.29 8.14
C VAL A 200 -24.75 11.27 7.34
N ASP A 201 -24.81 10.02 7.77
CA ASP A 201 -24.28 8.86 7.06
C ASP A 201 -25.40 7.86 6.73
N ILE A 202 -25.26 7.12 5.63
CA ILE A 202 -26.26 6.14 5.18
C ILE A 202 -25.78 4.73 5.46
N VAL A 203 -26.55 4.00 6.24
CA VAL A 203 -26.35 2.57 6.45
C VAL A 203 -27.06 1.83 5.34
N LYS A 204 -26.30 1.45 4.31
CA LYS A 204 -26.83 0.71 3.16
C LYS A 204 -27.31 -0.68 3.55
N SER A 205 -28.46 -1.08 3.01
CA SER A 205 -28.96 -2.44 3.23
C SER A 205 -28.13 -3.49 2.48
N THR A 206 -27.81 -4.60 3.13
CA THR A 206 -26.98 -5.68 2.55
C THR A 206 -27.79 -6.75 1.81
N ASN A 207 -29.12 -6.78 1.97
CA ASN A 207 -29.99 -7.84 1.41
C ASN A 207 -31.17 -7.27 0.60
N GLY A 208 -30.98 -6.11 -0.03
CA GLY A 208 -32.05 -5.42 -0.75
C GLY A 208 -33.19 -4.92 0.16
N GLY A 209 -32.91 -4.70 1.44
CA GLY A 209 -33.80 -4.02 2.38
C GLY A 209 -33.77 -2.50 2.20
N LEU A 210 -34.46 -1.79 3.08
CA LEU A 210 -34.41 -0.32 3.12
C LEU A 210 -33.12 0.17 3.79
N ASP A 211 -32.62 1.30 3.31
CA ASP A 211 -31.49 2.03 3.89
C ASP A 211 -31.89 2.64 5.24
N GLN A 212 -30.93 2.74 6.15
CA GLN A 212 -31.09 3.44 7.43
C GLN A 212 -30.22 4.69 7.45
N ILE A 213 -30.54 5.63 8.33
CA ILE A 213 -29.87 6.93 8.40
C ILE A 213 -29.25 7.08 9.79
N LEU A 214 -27.96 7.36 9.82
CA LEU A 214 -27.21 7.69 11.01
C LEU A 214 -26.97 9.20 11.05
N LEU A 215 -27.46 9.88 12.08
CA LEU A 215 -27.39 11.34 12.19
C LEU A 215 -26.56 11.79 13.38
N ALA A 216 -25.75 12.82 13.16
CA ALA A 216 -25.00 13.54 14.19
C ALA A 216 -25.63 14.91 14.43
N GLY A 217 -26.04 15.16 15.67
CA GLY A 217 -26.52 16.46 16.11
C GLY A 217 -26.43 16.63 17.62
N ARG A 218 -27.19 17.58 18.16
CA ARG A 218 -27.15 17.91 19.59
C ARG A 218 -27.68 16.81 20.51
N GLU A 219 -28.52 15.92 19.99
CA GLU A 219 -28.95 14.69 20.66
C GLU A 219 -27.85 13.61 20.68
N GLY A 220 -26.69 13.85 20.07
CA GLY A 220 -25.62 12.88 19.88
C GLY A 220 -25.78 12.14 18.55
N ILE A 221 -25.56 10.83 18.58
CA ILE A 221 -25.68 9.94 17.42
C ILE A 221 -27.00 9.18 17.49
N ASN A 222 -27.84 9.32 16.47
CA ASN A 222 -29.11 8.61 16.38
C ASN A 222 -29.20 7.82 15.07
N LEU A 223 -29.74 6.60 15.18
CA LEU A 223 -30.16 5.80 14.04
C LEU A 223 -31.65 6.04 13.81
N ILE A 224 -32.04 6.34 12.57
CA ILE A 224 -33.45 6.36 12.15
C ILE A 224 -33.66 5.41 10.97
N TRP A 225 -34.79 4.71 10.97
CA TRP A 225 -35.12 3.75 9.92
C TRP A 225 -36.64 3.60 9.79
N TYR A 226 -37.10 3.15 8.63
CA TYR A 226 -38.47 2.75 8.43
C TYR A 226 -38.65 1.27 8.79
N ASP A 227 -39.53 0.99 9.75
CA ASP A 227 -39.86 -0.38 10.12
C ASP A 227 -40.94 -0.91 9.17
N GLU A 228 -40.57 -1.81 8.27
CA GLU A 228 -41.48 -2.36 7.26
C GLU A 228 -42.62 -3.20 7.86
N ILE A 229 -42.45 -3.77 9.06
CA ILE A 229 -43.51 -4.57 9.69
C ILE A 229 -44.52 -3.64 10.34
N ALA A 230 -44.04 -2.63 11.06
CA ALA A 230 -44.88 -1.67 11.75
C ALA A 230 -45.38 -0.52 10.83
N GLN A 231 -44.84 -0.43 9.60
CA GLN A 231 -45.13 0.61 8.61
C GLN A 231 -44.96 2.02 9.20
N THR A 232 -43.89 2.22 9.98
CA THR A 232 -43.65 3.46 10.70
C THR A 232 -42.16 3.73 10.90
N TRP A 233 -41.81 5.01 10.99
CA TRP A 233 -40.46 5.43 11.29
C TRP A 233 -40.11 5.19 12.76
N LYS A 234 -38.89 4.71 12.99
CA LYS A 234 -38.31 4.50 14.32
C LYS A 234 -37.00 5.25 14.45
N SER A 235 -36.66 5.58 15.69
CA SER A 235 -35.41 6.24 16.05
C SER A 235 -34.80 5.60 17.29
N LYS A 236 -33.48 5.52 17.34
CA LYS A 236 -32.74 5.10 18.53
C LYS A 236 -31.48 5.93 18.73
N ASN A 237 -31.30 6.46 19.93
CA ASN A 237 -30.06 7.11 20.34
C ASN A 237 -29.00 6.03 20.62
N LEU A 238 -27.87 6.11 19.92
CA LEU A 238 -26.74 5.20 20.10
C LEU A 238 -25.71 5.76 21.07
N GLY A 239 -25.67 7.08 21.25
CA GLY A 239 -24.85 7.73 22.24
C GLY A 239 -24.99 9.24 22.23
N SER A 240 -24.86 9.86 23.40
CA SER A 240 -25.20 11.28 23.59
C SER A 240 -24.11 12.29 23.19
N GLY A 241 -22.96 11.84 22.67
CA GLY A 241 -21.83 12.71 22.35
C GLY A 241 -21.21 13.44 23.56
N VAL A 242 -20.66 14.63 23.32
CA VAL A 242 -20.19 15.50 24.40
C VAL A 242 -21.39 16.06 25.18
N GLY A 243 -21.27 16.13 26.51
CA GLY A 243 -22.32 16.70 27.37
C GLY A 243 -22.44 18.22 27.24
N PRO A 244 -23.60 18.80 27.62
CA PRO A 244 -23.81 20.25 27.63
C PRO A 244 -22.86 20.95 28.60
N SER A 245 -22.45 22.16 28.27
CA SER A 245 -21.70 23.04 29.17
C SER A 245 -22.33 24.43 29.26
N PRO A 246 -22.19 25.15 30.39
CA PRO A 246 -22.81 26.47 30.54
C PRO A 246 -22.41 27.43 29.42
N ASN A 247 -23.40 28.12 28.86
CA ASN A 247 -23.25 29.10 27.77
C ASN A 247 -22.74 28.56 26.43
N ASN A 248 -22.50 27.24 26.29
CA ASN A 248 -22.15 26.63 25.01
C ASN A 248 -23.40 25.98 24.38
N PRO A 249 -23.90 26.48 23.24
CA PRO A 249 -25.06 25.89 22.56
C PRO A 249 -24.75 24.57 21.83
N TYR A 250 -23.47 24.22 21.70
CA TYR A 250 -22.97 23.11 20.88
C TYR A 250 -22.50 21.95 21.77
N TRP A 251 -23.30 20.89 21.80
CA TRP A 251 -22.95 19.61 22.40
C TRP A 251 -23.47 18.47 21.54
N GLY A 252 -23.35 17.21 22.00
CA GLY A 252 -23.71 16.05 21.21
C GLY A 252 -22.61 15.70 20.21
N ALA A 253 -22.99 15.46 18.96
CA ALA A 253 -22.10 15.11 17.86
C ALA A 253 -22.24 16.14 16.71
N GLY A 254 -21.12 16.51 16.10
CA GLY A 254 -21.08 17.30 14.88
C GLY A 254 -20.94 16.44 13.62
N CYS A 255 -20.27 15.28 13.71
CA CYS A 255 -20.05 14.39 12.57
C CYS A 255 -20.20 12.92 12.96
N VAL A 256 -20.50 12.08 11.98
CA VAL A 256 -20.60 10.63 12.17
C VAL A 256 -20.19 9.89 10.92
N SER A 257 -19.49 8.77 11.07
CA SER A 257 -19.27 7.81 10.01
C SER A 257 -19.19 6.38 10.56
N LEU A 258 -19.66 5.41 9.78
CA LEU A 258 -19.67 3.99 10.15
C LEU A 258 -18.39 3.28 9.68
N GLY A 259 -17.66 2.64 10.59
CA GLY A 259 -16.44 1.90 10.30
C GLY A 259 -16.66 0.39 10.19
N LYS A 260 -16.27 -0.18 9.05
CA LYS A 260 -16.20 -1.62 8.80
C LYS A 260 -15.01 -2.26 9.51
N VAL A 261 -15.19 -3.48 10.01
CA VAL A 261 -14.13 -4.29 10.60
C VAL A 261 -14.27 -5.71 10.04
N ASN A 262 -13.37 -6.07 9.12
CA ASN A 262 -13.42 -7.33 8.38
C ASN A 262 -14.77 -7.52 7.65
N ILE A 263 -15.58 -8.49 8.08
CA ILE A 263 -16.88 -8.78 7.50
C ILE A 263 -18.03 -8.02 8.18
N ASP A 264 -17.77 -7.35 9.29
CA ASP A 264 -18.76 -6.54 9.98
C ASP A 264 -18.79 -5.13 9.40
N SER A 265 -19.81 -4.82 8.60
CA SER A 265 -20.00 -3.48 8.02
C SER A 265 -20.31 -2.40 9.07
N THR A 266 -20.47 -2.77 10.34
CA THR A 266 -20.87 -1.91 11.46
C THR A 266 -19.97 -2.11 12.68
N GLY A 267 -18.67 -2.35 12.47
CA GLY A 267 -17.74 -2.70 13.53
C GLY A 267 -17.57 -1.60 14.59
N TYR A 268 -17.54 -0.33 14.17
CA TYR A 268 -17.55 0.82 15.07
C TYR A 268 -18.19 2.06 14.43
N ILE A 269 -18.43 3.10 15.22
CA ILE A 269 -18.91 4.40 14.73
C ILE A 269 -17.86 5.46 15.10
N GLY A 270 -17.31 6.15 14.11
CA GLY A 270 -16.45 7.31 14.30
C GLY A 270 -17.26 8.60 14.42
N SER A 271 -16.81 9.53 15.27
CA SER A 271 -17.50 10.80 15.49
C SER A 271 -16.56 11.95 15.81
N ALA A 272 -16.99 13.15 15.43
CA ALA A 272 -16.47 14.41 15.95
C ALA A 272 -17.57 15.10 16.76
N GLU A 273 -17.25 15.63 17.93
CA GLU A 273 -18.26 15.95 18.95
C GLU A 273 -18.49 17.44 19.17
N GLY A 274 -19.77 17.80 19.26
CA GLY A 274 -20.23 19.19 19.17
C GLY A 274 -20.16 19.72 17.73
N PHE A 275 -21.04 20.68 17.42
CA PHE A 275 -20.97 21.41 16.15
C PHE A 275 -19.60 22.07 15.99
N HIS A 276 -18.92 21.78 14.88
CA HIS A 276 -17.56 22.22 14.58
C HIS A 276 -16.56 21.95 15.71
N GLY A 277 -16.70 20.86 16.46
CA GLY A 277 -15.97 20.65 17.71
C GLY A 277 -14.47 20.41 17.60
N ASN A 278 -13.88 20.00 18.72
CA ASN A 278 -12.45 19.77 18.91
C ASN A 278 -12.15 18.34 19.41
N ARG A 279 -13.15 17.48 19.54
CA ARG A 279 -13.03 16.13 20.09
C ARG A 279 -13.33 15.08 19.04
N VAL A 280 -12.48 14.06 18.99
CA VAL A 280 -12.68 12.84 18.20
C VAL A 280 -13.06 11.73 19.18
N SER A 281 -14.14 11.03 18.88
CA SER A 281 -14.58 9.88 19.64
C SER A 281 -14.97 8.72 18.73
N VAL A 282 -15.01 7.54 19.31
CA VAL A 282 -15.53 6.33 18.67
C VAL A 282 -16.53 5.67 19.60
N TYR A 283 -17.49 4.98 19.01
CA TYR A 283 -18.44 4.12 19.69
C TYR A 283 -18.18 2.70 19.25
N VAL A 284 -17.94 1.82 20.23
CA VAL A 284 -17.64 0.42 19.99
C VAL A 284 -18.75 -0.42 20.61
N LYS A 285 -19.27 -1.38 19.86
CA LYS A 285 -20.27 -2.31 20.37
C LYS A 285 -19.63 -3.46 21.16
N ASP A 286 -20.39 -4.04 22.09
CA ASP A 286 -19.95 -5.21 22.85
C ASP A 286 -19.46 -6.33 21.92
N LYS A 287 -18.42 -7.07 22.34
CA LYS A 287 -17.75 -8.12 21.54
C LYS A 287 -18.70 -9.17 20.93
N ASP A 288 -19.77 -9.50 21.63
CA ASP A 288 -20.73 -10.54 21.22
C ASP A 288 -21.91 -9.99 20.42
N ALA A 289 -21.91 -8.69 20.08
CA ALA A 289 -22.95 -8.09 19.26
C ALA A 289 -22.90 -8.66 17.82
N PRO A 290 -24.05 -9.00 17.21
CA PRO A 290 -24.06 -9.53 15.85
C PRO A 290 -23.46 -8.56 14.82
N PHE A 291 -22.88 -9.11 13.76
CA PHE A 291 -22.42 -8.33 12.61
C PHE A 291 -23.60 -7.64 11.93
N GLY A 292 -23.40 -6.39 11.50
CA GLY A 292 -24.45 -5.56 10.92
C GLY A 292 -25.52 -5.05 11.91
N GLU A 293 -25.55 -5.52 13.16
CA GLU A 293 -26.52 -5.07 14.16
C GLU A 293 -26.10 -3.71 14.74
N ILE A 294 -26.90 -2.68 14.47
CA ILE A 294 -26.68 -1.33 15.00
C ILE A 294 -27.70 -1.01 16.08
N ALA A 295 -28.99 -1.21 15.78
CA ALA A 295 -30.08 -0.75 16.62
C ALA A 295 -29.99 -1.40 18.00
N ASN A 296 -29.94 -2.73 18.12
CA ASN A 296 -29.98 -3.39 19.43
C ASN A 296 -28.61 -3.57 20.08
N ALA A 297 -27.52 -3.23 19.39
CA ALA A 297 -26.19 -3.25 19.97
C ALA A 297 -26.06 -2.22 21.10
N LYS A 298 -25.28 -2.59 22.12
CA LYS A 298 -24.88 -1.68 23.19
C LYS A 298 -23.56 -1.01 22.80
N TRP A 299 -23.60 0.30 22.66
CA TRP A 299 -22.48 1.12 22.21
C TRP A 299 -21.79 1.80 23.40
N THR A 300 -20.45 1.70 23.46
CA THR A 300 -19.62 2.36 24.47
C THR A 300 -18.78 3.45 23.82
N ARG A 301 -18.87 4.68 24.36
CA ARG A 301 -18.16 5.85 23.87
C ARG A 301 -16.73 5.91 24.43
N TYR A 302 -15.75 6.08 23.55
CA TYR A 302 -14.35 6.35 23.87
C TYR A 302 -13.91 7.67 23.24
N VAL A 303 -13.34 8.57 24.03
CA VAL A 303 -12.69 9.79 23.50
C VAL A 303 -11.27 9.42 23.09
N LEU A 304 -10.96 9.60 21.81
CA LEU A 304 -9.63 9.32 21.29
C LEU A 304 -8.71 10.53 21.45
N HIS A 305 -9.24 11.74 21.19
CA HIS A 305 -8.43 12.95 21.20
C HIS A 305 -9.26 14.22 21.47
N ASP A 306 -8.62 15.21 22.10
CA ASP A 306 -9.14 16.57 22.31
C ASP A 306 -8.07 17.57 21.83
N PHE A 307 -8.36 18.30 20.76
CA PHE A 307 -7.44 19.25 20.10
C PHE A 307 -7.23 20.56 20.90
N GLY A 308 -7.79 20.68 22.10
CA GLY A 308 -7.66 21.83 23.00
C GLY A 308 -8.79 22.84 22.83
N ALA A 309 -8.73 23.97 23.53
CA ALA A 309 -9.86 24.87 23.74
C ALA A 309 -10.62 25.31 22.47
N LEU A 310 -11.94 25.50 22.63
CA LEU A 310 -12.83 26.12 21.66
C LEU A 310 -12.57 27.63 21.55
N ASN A 311 -12.93 28.22 20.42
CA ASN A 311 -12.89 29.66 20.19
C ASN A 311 -14.04 30.40 20.93
N PRO A 312 -14.09 31.75 20.92
CA PRO A 312 -15.16 32.52 21.58
C PRO A 312 -16.58 32.28 21.04
N ARG A 313 -16.73 31.67 19.85
CA ARG A 313 -18.01 31.21 19.29
C ARG A 313 -18.38 29.79 19.74
N HIS A 314 -17.58 29.19 20.63
CA HIS A 314 -17.72 27.81 21.11
C HIS A 314 -17.49 26.73 20.07
N GLU A 315 -16.69 27.03 19.05
CA GLU A 315 -16.34 26.10 17.97
C GLU A 315 -14.85 25.72 18.06
N GLY A 316 -14.55 24.51 17.63
CA GLY A 316 -13.21 23.97 17.48
C GLY A 316 -12.75 24.02 16.02
N TYR A 317 -12.29 22.88 15.52
CA TYR A 317 -11.47 22.80 14.31
C TYR A 317 -11.87 21.65 13.38
N ILE A 318 -12.78 20.76 13.80
CA ILE A 318 -13.15 19.56 13.05
C ILE A 318 -14.49 19.80 12.34
N HIS A 319 -14.56 19.50 11.05
CA HIS A 319 -15.79 19.69 10.25
C HIS A 319 -16.38 18.40 9.67
N HIS A 320 -15.56 17.36 9.50
CA HIS A 320 -16.01 16.09 8.90
C HIS A 320 -15.19 14.92 9.42
N VAL A 321 -15.83 13.76 9.50
CA VAL A 321 -15.14 12.48 9.68
C VAL A 321 -15.65 11.49 8.64
N ILE A 322 -14.79 10.59 8.18
CA ILE A 322 -15.18 9.51 7.26
C ILE A 322 -14.36 8.26 7.58
N CYS A 323 -15.01 7.11 7.57
CA CYS A 323 -14.37 5.81 7.70
C CYS A 323 -13.99 5.26 6.31
N ALA A 324 -12.77 4.75 6.17
CA ALA A 324 -12.30 4.09 4.95
C ALA A 324 -11.10 3.17 5.24
N ASP A 325 -11.09 2.00 4.62
CA ASP A 325 -9.97 1.03 4.61
C ASP A 325 -8.81 1.54 3.74
N ILE A 326 -8.11 2.56 4.22
CA ILE A 326 -7.09 3.24 3.43
C ILE A 326 -5.87 2.37 3.22
N ASP A 327 -5.58 1.39 4.09
CA ASP A 327 -4.42 0.49 3.92
C ASP A 327 -4.73 -0.94 3.45
N GLY A 328 -6.00 -1.26 3.25
CA GLY A 328 -6.49 -2.47 2.60
C GLY A 328 -6.42 -3.71 3.49
N ASP A 329 -6.39 -3.56 4.81
CA ASP A 329 -6.37 -4.68 5.75
C ASP A 329 -7.76 -5.22 6.10
N GLY A 330 -8.81 -4.63 5.52
CA GLY A 330 -10.20 -4.99 5.74
C GLY A 330 -10.83 -4.28 6.93
N VAL A 331 -10.11 -3.38 7.60
CA VAL A 331 -10.59 -2.56 8.72
C VAL A 331 -10.55 -1.10 8.32
N ASP A 332 -11.69 -0.42 8.40
CA ASP A 332 -11.72 1.00 8.10
C ASP A 332 -10.94 1.80 9.15
N GLU A 333 -10.06 2.69 8.70
CA GLU A 333 -9.54 3.79 9.48
C GLU A 333 -10.55 4.93 9.58
N LEU A 334 -10.44 5.77 10.63
CA LEU A 334 -11.20 7.00 10.77
C LEU A 334 -10.37 8.21 10.32
N LEU A 335 -10.77 8.85 9.23
CA LEU A 335 -10.19 10.11 8.76
C LEU A 335 -10.94 11.30 9.36
N VAL A 336 -10.21 12.32 9.79
CA VAL A 336 -10.74 13.52 10.45
C VAL A 336 -10.28 14.76 9.70
N ALA A 337 -11.23 15.53 9.19
CA ALA A 337 -11.01 16.78 8.46
C ALA A 337 -10.93 17.96 9.44
N CYS A 338 -9.74 18.54 9.57
CA CYS A 338 -9.49 19.73 10.36
C CYS A 338 -9.43 20.99 9.46
N MET A 339 -10.33 21.92 9.74
CA MET A 339 -10.50 23.18 9.00
C MET A 339 -9.26 24.07 9.06
N GLY A 340 -8.58 24.06 10.20
CA GLY A 340 -7.57 25.05 10.56
C GLY A 340 -7.99 25.87 11.77
N SER A 341 -7.09 26.73 12.24
CA SER A 341 -7.33 27.54 13.44
C SER A 341 -6.80 28.96 13.30
N ASN A 342 -7.31 29.86 14.14
CA ASN A 342 -6.76 31.19 14.36
C ASN A 342 -6.45 31.36 15.86
N PRO A 343 -5.18 31.47 16.28
CA PRO A 343 -3.97 31.49 15.45
C PRO A 343 -3.72 30.15 14.73
N PRO A 344 -2.93 30.13 13.63
CA PRO A 344 -2.65 28.92 12.85
C PRO A 344 -2.00 27.80 13.68
N SER A 345 -2.38 26.55 13.40
CA SER A 345 -1.82 25.36 14.05
C SER A 345 -1.85 24.16 13.12
N TRP A 346 -0.70 23.53 12.91
CA TRP A 346 -0.55 22.30 12.12
C TRP A 346 -1.33 21.11 12.73
N GLU A 347 -1.36 21.00 14.06
CA GLU A 347 -2.15 19.98 14.75
C GLU A 347 -3.64 20.10 14.42
N ARG A 348 -4.13 21.34 14.19
CA ARG A 348 -5.55 21.67 13.96
C ARG A 348 -5.90 21.98 12.50
N THR A 349 -5.02 21.66 11.56
CA THR A 349 -5.23 21.91 10.11
C THR A 349 -4.92 20.64 9.32
N GLY A 350 -5.81 20.24 8.42
CA GLY A 350 -5.62 19.10 7.51
C GLY A 350 -6.19 17.78 7.98
N VAL A 351 -5.60 16.66 7.60
CA VAL A 351 -6.22 15.33 7.78
C VAL A 351 -5.45 14.49 8.77
N TRP A 352 -6.17 14.00 9.79
CA TRP A 352 -5.69 12.97 10.70
C TRP A 352 -6.32 11.63 10.34
N CYS A 353 -5.56 10.56 10.48
CA CYS A 353 -6.02 9.19 10.34
C CYS A 353 -5.86 8.44 11.66
N TYR A 354 -6.93 7.78 12.11
CA TYR A 354 -6.94 6.95 13.32
C TYR A 354 -7.13 5.48 12.92
N LYS A 355 -6.14 4.64 13.23
CA LYS A 355 -6.16 3.20 12.95
C LYS A 355 -6.48 2.40 14.23
N PRO A 356 -7.52 1.55 14.24
CA PRO A 356 -7.78 0.66 15.37
C PRO A 356 -6.59 -0.25 15.64
N VAL A 357 -6.12 -0.30 16.89
CA VAL A 357 -5.07 -1.25 17.33
C VAL A 357 -5.59 -2.25 18.36
N ASP A 358 -6.60 -1.85 19.13
CA ASP A 358 -7.41 -2.73 19.96
C ASP A 358 -8.80 -2.07 20.10
N LEU A 359 -9.70 -2.48 19.21
CA LEU A 359 -11.02 -1.87 19.10
C LEU A 359 -11.84 -2.05 20.37
N GLN A 360 -11.76 -3.22 21.02
CA GLN A 360 -12.58 -3.53 22.19
C GLN A 360 -12.22 -2.66 23.40
N SER A 361 -10.95 -2.28 23.55
CA SER A 361 -10.53 -1.30 24.56
C SER A 361 -10.55 0.16 24.08
N GLY A 362 -11.06 0.42 22.87
CA GLY A 362 -11.14 1.77 22.30
C GLY A 362 -9.77 2.38 21.98
N LYS A 363 -8.75 1.57 21.72
CA LYS A 363 -7.39 2.04 21.42
C LYS A 363 -7.15 2.16 19.93
N PHE A 364 -6.71 3.35 19.55
CA PHE A 364 -6.37 3.73 18.20
C PHE A 364 -4.98 4.36 18.18
N SER A 365 -4.22 4.07 17.13
CA SER A 365 -3.03 4.84 16.76
C SER A 365 -3.44 6.00 15.83
N ARG A 366 -2.68 7.09 15.81
CA ARG A 366 -2.99 8.27 15.00
C ARG A 366 -1.80 8.73 14.17
N PHE A 367 -2.07 9.18 12.94
CA PHE A 367 -1.06 9.65 11.99
C PHE A 367 -1.60 10.86 11.23
N LYS A 368 -0.72 11.79 10.87
CA LYS A 368 -1.06 12.94 10.04
C LYS A 368 -0.91 12.56 8.57
N LEU A 369 -1.94 12.79 7.76
CA LEU A 369 -1.91 12.51 6.31
C LEU A 369 -1.74 13.77 5.46
N SER A 370 -2.17 14.92 5.94
CA SER A 370 -2.07 16.21 5.24
C SER A 370 -2.07 17.37 6.22
N ASP A 371 -1.31 18.42 5.92
CA ASP A 371 -1.27 19.67 6.68
C ASP A 371 -2.13 20.79 6.06
N ASP A 372 -2.66 20.58 4.85
CA ASP A 372 -3.51 21.53 4.15
C ASP A 372 -4.93 21.50 4.70
N SER A 373 -5.57 22.65 4.88
CA SER A 373 -6.95 22.76 5.39
C SER A 373 -7.91 21.79 4.71
N ALA A 374 -8.77 21.15 5.52
CA ALA A 374 -9.81 20.24 5.03
C ALA A 374 -11.17 20.58 5.67
N ALA A 375 -12.11 21.05 4.85
CA ALA A 375 -13.52 21.16 5.21
C ALA A 375 -14.20 19.78 5.17
N ARG A 376 -13.98 19.05 4.09
CA ARG A 376 -14.60 17.74 3.86
C ARG A 376 -13.61 16.85 3.12
N ILE A 377 -13.81 15.54 3.26
CA ILE A 377 -12.97 14.50 2.68
C ILE A 377 -13.87 13.65 1.79
N ALA A 378 -13.43 13.43 0.56
CA ALA A 378 -14.02 12.47 -0.37
C ALA A 378 -13.03 11.32 -0.58
N VAL A 379 -13.46 10.08 -0.42
CA VAL A 379 -12.62 8.89 -0.60
C VAL A 379 -13.05 8.16 -1.87
N GLY A 380 -12.09 7.68 -2.66
CA GLY A 380 -12.40 6.92 -3.86
C GLY A 380 -11.18 6.38 -4.59
N HIS A 381 -11.45 5.43 -5.49
CA HIS A 381 -10.47 4.89 -6.42
C HIS A 381 -10.22 5.87 -7.58
N PHE A 382 -9.60 7.02 -7.29
CA PHE A 382 -9.39 8.08 -8.28
C PHE A 382 -8.35 7.74 -9.35
N ARG A 383 -7.44 6.80 -9.07
CA ARG A 383 -6.37 6.41 -10.02
C ARG A 383 -6.33 4.92 -10.31
N SER A 384 -6.40 4.09 -9.28
CA SER A 384 -6.31 2.64 -9.39
C SER A 384 -7.50 1.98 -8.71
N SER A 385 -7.88 0.79 -9.18
CA SER A 385 -8.97 0.01 -8.59
C SER A 385 -8.61 -0.65 -7.25
N ASN A 386 -7.34 -0.57 -6.83
CA ASN A 386 -6.80 -1.35 -5.73
C ASN A 386 -6.41 -0.47 -4.54
N LEU A 387 -6.00 0.78 -4.77
CA LEU A 387 -5.64 1.73 -3.73
C LEU A 387 -6.74 2.78 -3.60
N LEU A 388 -7.09 3.13 -2.36
CA LEU A 388 -7.97 4.27 -2.08
C LEU A 388 -7.14 5.54 -2.02
N ASP A 389 -7.53 6.52 -2.81
CA ASP A 389 -7.07 7.89 -2.70
C ASP A 389 -8.11 8.68 -1.88
N PHE A 390 -7.73 9.85 -1.35
CA PHE A 390 -8.71 10.78 -0.78
C PHE A 390 -8.49 12.19 -1.33
N ALA A 391 -9.56 12.97 -1.42
CA ALA A 391 -9.51 14.35 -1.87
C ALA A 391 -10.09 15.27 -0.79
N THR A 392 -9.53 16.47 -0.69
CA THR A 392 -9.93 17.50 0.28
C THR A 392 -10.21 18.81 -0.42
N ILE A 393 -11.12 19.60 0.16
CA ILE A 393 -11.26 21.03 -0.14
C ILE A 393 -10.95 21.82 1.12
N SER A 394 -10.24 22.94 1.01
CA SER A 394 -9.99 23.84 2.13
C SER A 394 -11.29 24.40 2.72
N TYR A 395 -11.33 24.58 4.03
CA TYR A 395 -12.43 25.30 4.67
C TYR A 395 -12.16 26.79 4.59
N SER A 396 -12.92 27.48 3.74
CA SER A 396 -12.87 28.93 3.62
C SER A 396 -14.27 29.47 3.37
N VAL A 397 -14.85 30.05 4.42
CA VAL A 397 -16.17 30.68 4.41
C VAL A 397 -15.99 32.15 4.79
N PRO A 398 -16.18 33.09 3.83
CA PRO A 398 -15.99 34.51 4.05
C PRO A 398 -16.75 35.05 5.27
N GLY A 399 -16.06 35.79 6.14
CA GLY A 399 -16.66 36.37 7.36
C GLY A 399 -16.87 35.36 8.50
N TYR A 400 -16.45 34.10 8.33
CA TYR A 400 -16.52 33.07 9.36
C TYR A 400 -15.14 32.52 9.75
N PHE A 401 -14.54 31.69 8.91
CA PHE A 401 -13.15 31.22 9.00
C PHE A 401 -12.64 31.01 7.58
N GLU A 402 -11.49 31.63 7.28
CA GLU A 402 -10.93 31.68 5.92
C GLU A 402 -9.52 31.09 5.95
N SER A 403 -9.40 29.86 5.46
CA SER A 403 -8.08 29.27 5.25
C SER A 403 -7.33 30.03 4.14
N PRO A 404 -6.03 30.31 4.30
CA PRO A 404 -5.25 30.96 3.25
C PRO A 404 -5.14 30.06 2.02
N SER A 405 -5.19 30.67 0.84
CA SER A 405 -5.07 29.98 -0.46
C SER A 405 -5.98 28.74 -0.62
N PRO A 406 -7.31 28.88 -0.51
CA PRO A 406 -8.22 27.75 -0.59
C PRO A 406 -8.02 26.91 -1.87
N SER A 407 -8.02 25.60 -1.73
CA SER A 407 -7.70 24.67 -2.82
C SER A 407 -8.50 23.36 -2.74
N VAL A 408 -8.51 22.64 -3.86
CA VAL A 408 -8.98 21.26 -3.97
C VAL A 408 -7.76 20.39 -4.27
N ILE A 409 -7.49 19.43 -3.41
CA ILE A 409 -6.27 18.61 -3.46
C ILE A 409 -6.69 17.15 -3.45
N LEU A 410 -6.19 16.38 -4.41
CA LEU A 410 -6.17 14.92 -4.36
C LEU A 410 -4.91 14.48 -3.61
N HIS A 411 -5.07 13.59 -2.66
CA HIS A 411 -4.00 12.90 -1.96
C HIS A 411 -3.92 11.48 -2.53
N ALA A 412 -3.02 11.30 -3.48
CA ALA A 412 -2.83 10.08 -4.25
C ALA A 412 -2.04 9.04 -3.44
N SER A 413 -2.66 7.93 -3.05
CA SER A 413 -2.03 6.83 -2.35
C SER A 413 -0.90 6.22 -3.17
N SER A 414 0.28 6.08 -2.58
CA SER A 414 1.33 5.30 -3.20
C SER A 414 2.12 4.55 -2.14
N LEU A 415 2.32 3.26 -2.40
CA LEU A 415 3.24 2.46 -1.61
C LEU A 415 4.67 2.77 -2.03
N ILE A 416 4.90 2.99 -3.33
CA ILE A 416 6.23 3.27 -3.90
C ILE A 416 6.42 4.77 -4.10
N ILE A 417 7.23 5.39 -3.24
CA ILE A 417 7.54 6.83 -3.35
C ILE A 417 8.77 7.00 -4.25
N ALA A 418 8.78 8.02 -5.10
CA ALA A 418 9.94 8.39 -5.91
C ALA A 418 10.40 9.81 -5.56
N ASN A 419 11.71 10.01 -5.44
CA ASN A 419 12.31 11.33 -5.29
C ASN A 419 13.50 11.48 -6.24
N ARG A 420 13.72 12.71 -6.71
CA ARG A 420 14.90 13.06 -7.49
C ARG A 420 16.07 13.26 -6.54
N LEU A 421 17.22 12.68 -6.87
CA LEU A 421 18.50 13.04 -6.28
C LEU A 421 19.11 14.15 -7.16
N ASP A 422 20.09 13.82 -7.99
CA ASP A 422 20.65 14.71 -9.02
C ASP A 422 20.23 14.24 -10.42
N ASP A 423 21.06 13.40 -11.03
CA ASP A 423 20.85 12.73 -12.32
C ASP A 423 20.26 11.31 -12.14
N GLU A 424 19.85 10.99 -10.91
CA GLU A 424 19.32 9.68 -10.50
C GLU A 424 18.03 9.86 -9.70
N LEU A 425 17.30 8.76 -9.57
CA LEU A 425 16.11 8.67 -8.73
C LEU A 425 16.33 7.74 -7.56
N VAL A 426 15.63 8.00 -6.46
CA VAL A 426 15.44 7.05 -5.37
C VAL A 426 13.98 6.65 -5.28
N PHE A 427 13.74 5.34 -5.36
CA PHE A 427 12.48 4.70 -5.03
C PHE A 427 12.52 4.20 -3.59
N ARG A 428 11.47 4.52 -2.83
CA ARG A 428 11.25 4.03 -1.48
C ARG A 428 10.05 3.10 -1.51
N VAL A 429 10.28 1.83 -1.19
CA VAL A 429 9.25 0.79 -1.18
C VAL A 429 8.98 0.34 0.25
N PRO A 430 7.76 -0.08 0.59
CA PRO A 430 7.49 -0.64 1.91
C PRO A 430 8.10 -2.05 2.00
N ARG A 431 8.27 -2.55 3.22
CA ARG A 431 8.53 -3.98 3.43
C ARG A 431 7.27 -4.76 2.99
N PRO A 432 7.38 -5.75 2.08
CA PRO A 432 6.21 -6.47 1.59
C PRO A 432 5.37 -7.11 2.71
N GLN A 433 6.01 -7.56 3.80
CA GLN A 433 5.32 -8.17 4.94
C GLN A 433 4.42 -7.19 5.72
N ASN A 434 4.61 -5.88 5.54
CA ASN A 434 3.91 -4.82 6.27
C ASN A 434 2.74 -4.22 5.48
N ILE A 435 2.47 -4.70 4.27
CA ILE A 435 1.40 -4.20 3.40
C ILE A 435 0.38 -5.31 3.10
N LYS A 436 -0.80 -4.90 2.62
CA LYS A 436 -1.91 -5.79 2.21
C LYS A 436 -2.28 -5.64 0.74
N LEU A 437 -1.81 -4.58 0.11
CA LEU A 437 -2.08 -4.22 -1.28
C LEU A 437 -0.78 -4.23 -2.08
N SER A 438 -0.89 -4.49 -3.38
CA SER A 438 0.24 -4.37 -4.31
C SER A 438 0.27 -2.98 -4.94
N ASP A 439 1.45 -2.53 -5.36
CA ASP A 439 1.63 -1.28 -6.12
C ASP A 439 2.66 -1.47 -7.24
N GLU A 440 2.50 -0.70 -8.31
CA GLU A 440 3.37 -0.72 -9.49
C GLU A 440 3.63 0.71 -9.97
N VAL A 441 4.90 1.07 -10.12
CA VAL A 441 5.34 2.35 -10.68
C VAL A 441 6.24 2.12 -11.87
N ALA A 442 5.70 2.39 -13.07
CA ALA A 442 6.48 2.46 -14.31
C ALA A 442 7.43 3.68 -14.27
N PHE A 443 8.66 3.55 -14.78
CA PHE A 443 9.61 4.67 -14.71
C PHE A 443 10.49 4.86 -15.95
N LEU A 444 10.87 3.80 -16.67
CA LEU A 444 11.74 3.91 -17.84
C LEU A 444 11.22 3.04 -19.00
N ASP A 445 11.09 3.62 -20.19
CA ASP A 445 10.84 2.89 -21.44
C ASP A 445 12.12 2.85 -22.28
N VAL A 446 12.75 1.68 -22.41
CA VAL A 446 14.07 1.51 -23.02
C VAL A 446 14.21 0.11 -23.64
N ALA A 447 14.92 0.01 -24.76
CA ALA A 447 15.28 -1.27 -25.39
C ALA A 447 14.08 -2.22 -25.58
N SER A 448 12.96 -1.70 -26.09
CA SER A 448 11.70 -2.43 -26.29
C SER A 448 11.04 -2.94 -25.00
N ARG A 449 11.36 -2.34 -23.85
CA ARG A 449 10.78 -2.70 -22.56
C ARG A 449 10.33 -1.47 -21.76
N LYS A 450 9.16 -1.57 -21.14
CA LYS A 450 8.73 -0.67 -20.06
C LYS A 450 9.13 -1.30 -18.73
N LEU A 451 9.98 -0.58 -18.00
CA LEU A 451 10.48 -0.95 -16.69
C LEU A 451 9.54 -0.38 -15.62
N SER A 452 9.02 -1.25 -14.77
CA SER A 452 8.22 -0.89 -13.60
C SER A 452 8.79 -1.49 -12.33
N LEU A 453 8.81 -0.74 -11.24
CA LEU A 453 9.08 -1.27 -9.92
C LEU A 453 7.75 -1.75 -9.31
N VAL A 454 7.74 -2.97 -8.78
CA VAL A 454 6.54 -3.61 -8.23
C VAL A 454 6.80 -4.09 -6.82
N VAL A 455 5.83 -3.87 -5.92
CA VAL A 455 5.79 -4.46 -4.58
C VAL A 455 4.51 -5.27 -4.40
N VAL A 456 4.64 -6.50 -3.90
CA VAL A 456 3.53 -7.45 -3.73
C VAL A 456 3.56 -8.06 -2.32
N PRO A 457 2.44 -8.05 -1.55
CA PRO A 457 2.39 -8.61 -0.21
C PRO A 457 2.65 -10.12 -0.17
N PRO A 458 2.83 -10.72 1.02
CA PRO A 458 2.88 -12.17 1.19
C PRO A 458 1.64 -12.88 0.65
N TRP A 459 1.86 -14.06 0.05
CA TRP A 459 0.80 -14.98 -0.37
C TRP A 459 -0.20 -14.41 -1.38
N MET A 460 0.22 -13.43 -2.16
CA MET A 460 -0.63 -12.74 -3.12
C MET A 460 -0.35 -13.19 -4.54
N GLN A 461 -1.43 -13.27 -5.31
CA GLN A 461 -1.39 -13.44 -6.75
C GLN A 461 -1.13 -12.08 -7.42
N TYR A 462 -0.24 -12.06 -8.41
CA TYR A 462 0.03 -10.89 -9.23
C TYR A 462 -0.09 -11.25 -10.71
N ARG A 463 -0.80 -10.42 -11.47
CA ARG A 463 -0.95 -10.61 -12.91
C ARG A 463 0.19 -9.94 -13.64
N THR A 464 0.85 -10.69 -14.52
CA THR A 464 1.91 -10.20 -15.40
C THR A 464 1.38 -10.01 -16.82
N PRO A 465 1.87 -9.02 -17.59
CA PRO A 465 1.61 -8.98 -19.02
C PRO A 465 2.25 -10.17 -19.73
N GLU A 466 1.62 -10.66 -20.80
CA GLU A 466 2.19 -11.72 -21.63
C GLU A 466 3.56 -11.30 -22.19
N GLY A 467 4.55 -12.19 -22.16
CA GLY A 467 5.91 -11.90 -22.65
C GLY A 467 6.72 -10.93 -21.79
N ALA A 468 6.24 -10.57 -20.60
CA ALA A 468 7.00 -9.78 -19.64
C ALA A 468 8.17 -10.60 -19.04
N GLY A 469 9.28 -9.92 -18.79
CA GLY A 469 10.32 -10.43 -17.91
C GLY A 469 10.16 -9.89 -16.49
N LEU A 470 10.72 -10.57 -15.49
CA LEU A 470 10.89 -10.03 -14.15
C LEU A 470 12.28 -10.31 -13.59
N LYS A 471 12.77 -9.41 -12.74
CA LYS A 471 13.96 -9.61 -11.92
C LYS A 471 13.67 -9.23 -10.48
N VAL A 472 13.80 -10.19 -9.57
CA VAL A 472 13.51 -9.99 -8.14
C VAL A 472 14.61 -9.17 -7.47
N ILE A 473 14.18 -8.18 -6.68
CA ILE A 473 15.05 -7.28 -5.89
C ILE A 473 15.01 -7.67 -4.41
N ALA A 474 13.87 -8.15 -3.91
CA ALA A 474 13.72 -8.69 -2.56
C ALA A 474 12.60 -9.75 -2.53
N GLY A 475 12.76 -10.75 -1.67
CA GLY A 475 11.80 -11.84 -1.48
C GLY A 475 11.82 -12.88 -2.60
N ARG A 476 10.66 -13.47 -2.92
CA ARG A 476 10.52 -14.46 -4.00
C ARG A 476 9.18 -14.44 -4.69
N VAL A 477 9.20 -14.85 -5.97
CA VAL A 477 8.00 -15.12 -6.76
C VAL A 477 8.09 -16.52 -7.35
N VAL A 478 6.94 -17.19 -7.43
CA VAL A 478 6.80 -18.53 -7.99
C VAL A 478 5.66 -18.59 -9.00
N TRP A 479 5.76 -19.48 -9.98
CA TRP A 479 4.66 -19.79 -10.89
C TRP A 479 4.77 -21.20 -11.45
N THR A 480 3.66 -21.68 -11.99
CA THR A 480 3.66 -22.87 -12.84
C THR A 480 3.79 -22.44 -14.29
N ASP A 481 4.80 -22.92 -14.99
CA ASP A 481 5.00 -22.60 -16.41
C ASP A 481 4.04 -23.36 -17.34
N LEU A 482 4.10 -23.04 -18.63
CA LEU A 482 3.32 -23.70 -19.68
C LEU A 482 3.57 -25.22 -19.78
N ASN A 483 4.71 -25.71 -19.29
CA ASN A 483 5.11 -27.11 -19.29
C ASN A 483 4.74 -27.85 -17.97
N ASN A 484 4.06 -27.19 -17.03
CA ASN A 484 3.75 -27.68 -15.68
C ASN A 484 4.97 -27.80 -14.74
N SER A 485 6.08 -27.14 -15.02
CA SER A 485 7.18 -27.02 -14.06
C SER A 485 6.92 -25.86 -13.11
N GLN A 486 7.30 -26.05 -11.85
CA GLN A 486 7.39 -24.94 -10.90
C GLN A 486 8.64 -24.12 -11.23
N GLN A 487 8.46 -22.81 -11.27
CA GLN A 487 9.51 -21.83 -11.47
C GLN A 487 9.58 -20.95 -10.22
N GLU A 488 10.79 -20.61 -9.81
CA GLU A 488 11.05 -19.66 -8.73
C GLU A 488 12.05 -18.60 -9.21
N ARG A 489 11.86 -17.34 -8.78
CA ARG A 489 12.85 -16.27 -8.92
C ARG A 489 13.06 -15.57 -7.59
N THR A 490 14.32 -15.21 -7.34
CA THR A 490 14.82 -14.57 -6.12
C THR A 490 15.89 -13.54 -6.51
N GLN A 491 16.52 -12.90 -5.52
CA GLN A 491 17.54 -11.87 -5.76
C GLN A 491 18.72 -12.34 -6.61
N ALA A 492 19.07 -13.62 -6.57
CA ALA A 492 20.13 -14.20 -7.37
C ALA A 492 19.86 -15.69 -7.62
N THR A 493 20.12 -16.15 -8.84
CA THR A 493 20.14 -17.59 -9.16
C THR A 493 21.43 -18.25 -8.65
N ASN A 494 21.63 -19.53 -8.98
CA ASN A 494 22.80 -20.28 -8.56
C ASN A 494 24.12 -19.65 -9.07
N PRO A 495 25.21 -19.65 -8.27
CA PRO A 495 26.51 -19.13 -8.68
C PRO A 495 26.95 -19.61 -10.06
N PHE A 496 27.44 -18.69 -10.89
CA PHE A 496 27.83 -18.92 -12.29
C PHE A 496 26.72 -19.46 -13.23
N GLY A 497 25.49 -19.60 -12.75
CA GLY A 497 24.34 -20.04 -13.54
C GLY A 497 23.76 -18.92 -14.41
N VAL A 498 22.86 -19.29 -15.33
CA VAL A 498 22.05 -18.34 -16.11
C VAL A 498 20.62 -18.84 -16.12
N ILE A 499 19.67 -17.92 -15.96
CA ILE A 499 18.25 -18.24 -15.97
C ILE A 499 17.47 -17.17 -16.73
N SER A 500 16.41 -17.59 -17.43
CA SER A 500 15.50 -16.68 -18.11
C SER A 500 14.75 -15.80 -17.11
N THR A 501 14.60 -14.51 -17.43
CA THR A 501 13.73 -13.58 -16.71
C THR A 501 12.28 -13.61 -17.22
N ILE A 502 12.03 -14.21 -18.39
CA ILE A 502 10.68 -14.29 -18.98
C ILE A 502 9.75 -15.09 -18.07
N VAL A 503 8.55 -14.55 -17.89
CA VAL A 503 7.45 -15.19 -17.19
C VAL A 503 6.56 -15.88 -18.22
N ASP A 504 6.62 -17.21 -18.24
CA ASP A 504 5.78 -18.10 -19.03
C ASP A 504 4.69 -18.76 -18.17
N ALA A 505 4.11 -17.97 -17.26
CA ALA A 505 3.13 -18.46 -16.30
C ALA A 505 1.80 -18.82 -16.96
N LYS A 506 1.23 -19.95 -16.53
CA LYS A 506 -0.18 -20.25 -16.85
C LYS A 506 -1.08 -19.11 -16.39
N GLU A 507 -1.98 -18.71 -17.28
CA GLU A 507 -2.93 -17.62 -17.04
C GLU A 507 -2.27 -16.26 -16.74
N ASN A 508 -0.96 -16.13 -17.00
CA ASN A 508 -0.13 -14.96 -16.74
C ASN A 508 -0.09 -14.51 -15.26
N HIS A 509 -0.12 -15.46 -14.31
CA HIS A 509 -0.06 -15.14 -12.89
C HIS A 509 1.17 -15.71 -12.19
N ILE A 510 1.76 -14.87 -11.35
CA ILE A 510 2.80 -15.26 -10.38
C ILE A 510 2.24 -15.16 -8.97
N TYR A 511 2.90 -15.82 -8.03
CA TYR A 511 2.52 -15.85 -6.63
C TYR A 511 3.72 -15.51 -5.74
N THR A 512 3.51 -14.69 -4.73
CA THR A 512 4.48 -14.48 -3.65
C THR A 512 4.32 -15.52 -2.56
N GLN A 513 5.36 -15.66 -1.73
CA GLN A 513 5.38 -16.54 -0.57
C GLN A 513 5.29 -15.73 0.73
N HIS A 514 5.68 -16.30 1.88
CA HIS A 514 5.53 -15.67 3.20
C HIS A 514 6.24 -14.32 3.36
N GLU A 515 7.27 -14.06 2.57
CA GLU A 515 8.04 -12.84 2.59
C GLU A 515 7.49 -11.72 1.69
N GLY A 516 6.54 -12.01 0.78
CA GLY A 516 6.18 -11.09 -0.30
C GLY A 516 7.30 -10.91 -1.33
N ALA A 517 7.22 -9.87 -2.17
CA ALA A 517 8.28 -9.58 -3.13
C ALA A 517 8.38 -8.09 -3.51
N VAL A 518 9.60 -7.66 -3.84
CA VAL A 518 9.90 -6.44 -4.61
C VAL A 518 10.63 -6.88 -5.88
N PHE A 519 10.20 -6.43 -7.05
CA PHE A 519 10.83 -6.82 -8.31
C PHE A 519 10.72 -5.75 -9.39
N LEU A 520 11.65 -5.81 -10.36
CA LEU A 520 11.58 -5.08 -11.61
C LEU A 520 10.75 -5.89 -12.62
N LEU A 521 9.67 -5.31 -13.12
CA LEU A 521 8.89 -5.85 -14.22
C LEU A 521 9.35 -5.22 -15.53
N MET A 522 9.54 -6.04 -16.56
CA MET A 522 10.01 -5.65 -17.90
C MET A 522 8.95 -6.00 -18.95
N ALA A 523 7.89 -5.17 -19.02
CA ALA A 523 6.80 -5.34 -19.98
C ALA A 523 7.27 -5.02 -21.40
N MET A 524 6.70 -5.67 -22.42
CA MET A 524 7.01 -5.34 -23.81
C MET A 524 6.64 -3.88 -24.14
N SER A 525 7.47 -3.24 -24.97
CA SER A 525 7.25 -1.90 -25.48
C SER A 525 7.43 -1.83 -26.99
N ASP A 526 6.56 -1.09 -27.65
CA ASP A 526 6.65 -0.72 -29.05
C ASP A 526 7.12 0.74 -29.25
N THR A 527 7.37 1.46 -28.16
CA THR A 527 7.74 2.89 -28.18
C THR A 527 9.22 3.19 -27.96
N SER A 528 10.04 2.18 -27.62
CA SER A 528 11.49 2.31 -27.34
C SER A 528 12.38 1.45 -28.27
N GLY A 529 12.03 1.44 -29.57
CA GLY A 529 12.78 0.71 -30.60
C GLY A 529 12.49 -0.79 -30.64
N ARG A 530 13.18 -1.52 -31.52
CA ARG A 530 13.13 -3.00 -31.65
C ARG A 530 14.52 -3.55 -31.95
N PRO A 531 14.97 -4.64 -31.27
CA PRO A 531 16.25 -5.25 -31.58
C PRO A 531 16.25 -5.94 -32.97
N PRO A 532 17.43 -6.15 -33.58
CA PRO A 532 18.76 -5.74 -33.10
C PRO A 532 18.96 -4.23 -33.19
N PHE A 533 19.67 -3.66 -32.22
CA PHE A 533 19.99 -2.23 -32.17
C PHE A 533 21.36 -2.00 -32.79
N SER A 534 21.40 -1.39 -33.98
CA SER A 534 22.64 -1.07 -34.69
C SER A 534 23.18 0.33 -34.37
N ASP A 535 22.39 1.17 -33.70
CA ASP A 535 22.72 2.57 -33.39
C ASP A 535 22.10 3.00 -32.04
N MET A 536 22.80 3.84 -31.28
CA MET A 536 22.33 4.34 -29.98
C MET A 536 21.09 5.23 -30.07
N ASP A 537 20.81 5.85 -31.22
CA ASP A 537 19.56 6.58 -31.45
C ASP A 537 18.32 5.67 -31.37
N GLN A 538 18.47 4.38 -31.66
CA GLN A 538 17.40 3.39 -31.54
C GLN A 538 17.15 2.98 -30.09
N LEU A 539 18.07 3.30 -29.18
CA LEU A 539 18.05 2.96 -27.75
C LEU A 539 17.63 4.13 -26.85
N LYS A 540 17.19 5.26 -27.42
CA LYS A 540 16.71 6.42 -26.64
C LYS A 540 15.68 5.99 -25.60
N ALA A 541 16.05 6.17 -24.33
CA ALA A 541 15.18 5.89 -23.21
C ALA A 541 14.19 7.04 -23.00
N ARG A 542 12.99 6.70 -22.50
CA ARG A 542 11.94 7.68 -22.21
C ARG A 542 11.50 7.55 -20.76
N ASN A 543 11.35 8.68 -20.10
CA ASN A 543 10.72 8.76 -18.80
C ASN A 543 9.22 8.46 -18.94
N ILE A 544 8.73 7.47 -18.19
CA ILE A 544 7.32 7.08 -18.14
C ILE A 544 6.73 7.14 -16.73
N ILE A 545 7.33 7.95 -15.85
CA ILE A 545 6.86 8.15 -14.48
C ILE A 545 5.42 8.69 -14.50
N PRO A 546 4.49 8.08 -13.72
CA PRO A 546 3.10 8.47 -13.69
C PRO A 546 2.87 9.94 -13.32
N ASN A 547 1.79 10.50 -13.85
CA ASN A 547 1.40 11.90 -13.68
C ASN A 547 1.01 12.31 -12.23
N HIS A 548 0.81 11.35 -11.32
CA HIS A 548 0.57 11.64 -9.91
C HIS A 548 1.86 12.00 -9.13
N PHE A 549 3.04 11.76 -9.71
CA PHE A 549 4.30 12.27 -9.16
C PHE A 549 4.54 13.72 -9.56
N THR A 550 5.46 14.39 -8.85
CA THR A 550 5.77 15.80 -9.10
C THR A 550 6.25 16.07 -10.53
N SER A 551 6.00 17.28 -11.04
CA SER A 551 6.48 17.68 -12.37
C SER A 551 7.99 17.57 -12.53
N ALA A 552 8.76 17.79 -11.46
CA ALA A 552 10.22 17.63 -11.47
C ALA A 552 10.66 16.18 -11.80
N LEU A 553 9.88 15.19 -11.37
CA LEU A 553 10.10 13.78 -11.70
C LEU A 553 9.61 13.43 -13.10
N GLN A 554 8.55 14.07 -13.59
CA GLN A 554 8.03 13.79 -14.93
C GLN A 554 8.91 14.34 -16.06
N HIS A 555 9.80 15.30 -15.77
CA HIS A 555 10.65 15.97 -16.76
C HIS A 555 12.14 15.66 -16.59
N ILE A 556 12.51 14.65 -15.78
CA ILE A 556 13.90 14.16 -15.77
C ILE A 556 14.16 13.34 -17.03
N ASP A 557 15.34 13.54 -17.61
CA ASP A 557 15.83 12.79 -18.78
C ASP A 557 16.87 11.75 -18.34
N PHE A 558 16.90 10.61 -19.02
CA PHE A 558 17.84 9.51 -18.78
C PHE A 558 18.68 9.23 -20.03
N PRO A 559 19.69 10.06 -20.34
CA PRO A 559 20.48 9.91 -21.55
C PRO A 559 21.48 8.74 -21.43
N TRP A 560 21.73 8.08 -22.57
CA TRP A 560 22.92 7.25 -22.73
C TRP A 560 24.15 8.15 -22.89
N VAL A 561 25.13 7.97 -22.00
CA VAL A 561 26.39 8.70 -22.03
C VAL A 561 27.50 7.71 -22.33
N LYS A 562 28.37 8.05 -23.28
CA LYS A 562 29.52 7.21 -23.60
C LYS A 562 30.43 7.13 -22.39
N VAL A 563 30.92 5.94 -22.08
CA VAL A 563 31.63 5.71 -20.81
C VAL A 563 32.92 6.53 -20.73
N GLU A 564 33.60 6.81 -21.84
CA GLU A 564 34.77 7.70 -21.84
C GLU A 564 34.48 9.12 -21.34
N ASP A 565 33.22 9.58 -21.44
CA ASP A 565 32.77 10.91 -21.03
C ASP A 565 32.25 10.93 -19.58
N ARG A 566 32.17 9.78 -18.90
CA ARG A 566 31.75 9.72 -17.50
C ARG A 566 32.85 10.27 -16.57
N PRO A 567 32.50 10.98 -15.48
CA PRO A 567 33.49 11.53 -14.55
C PRO A 567 34.45 10.48 -13.95
N TRP A 568 33.96 9.25 -13.77
CA TRP A 568 34.71 8.12 -13.21
C TRP A 568 35.56 7.36 -14.24
N ALA A 569 35.48 7.72 -15.53
CA ALA A 569 36.26 7.09 -16.59
C ALA A 569 37.76 7.31 -16.38
N ASN A 570 38.15 8.51 -15.92
CA ASN A 570 39.53 8.92 -15.66
C ASN A 570 40.47 8.62 -16.84
N GLY A 571 40.01 8.90 -18.07
CA GLY A 571 40.75 8.71 -19.32
C GLY A 571 40.75 7.28 -19.87
N ARG A 572 40.02 6.34 -19.27
CA ARG A 572 39.81 4.97 -19.76
C ARG A 572 38.71 4.91 -20.83
N PHE A 573 38.58 3.74 -21.48
CA PHE A 573 37.50 3.38 -22.41
C PHE A 573 37.38 4.23 -23.68
N LYS A 574 38.49 4.84 -24.10
CA LYS A 574 38.51 5.70 -25.27
C LYS A 574 38.10 4.97 -26.54
N ASP A 575 37.30 5.65 -27.37
CA ASP A 575 36.88 5.16 -28.69
C ASP A 575 36.13 3.82 -28.67
N LEU A 576 35.53 3.44 -27.53
CA LEU A 576 34.71 2.24 -27.40
C LEU A 576 33.22 2.57 -27.53
N GLU A 577 32.48 1.75 -28.26
CA GLU A 577 31.01 1.77 -28.27
C GLU A 577 30.45 1.18 -26.97
N PHE A 578 30.77 1.82 -25.85
CA PHE A 578 30.41 1.45 -24.50
C PHE A 578 29.70 2.64 -23.83
N TYR A 579 28.44 2.46 -23.46
CA TYR A 579 27.59 3.54 -22.93
C TYR A 579 26.96 3.12 -21.59
N ASN A 580 26.61 4.12 -20.80
CA ASN A 580 25.98 3.97 -19.49
C ASN A 580 24.82 4.96 -19.36
N LEU A 581 23.72 4.51 -18.78
CA LEU A 581 22.56 5.31 -18.38
C LEU A 581 22.49 5.27 -16.85
N THR A 582 22.41 6.45 -16.21
CA THR A 582 22.47 6.62 -14.74
C THR A 582 21.30 5.95 -14.03
N GLY A 583 21.49 5.70 -12.74
CA GLY A 583 20.73 4.68 -12.06
C GLY A 583 19.52 5.14 -11.26
N PHE A 584 18.99 4.14 -10.58
CA PHE A 584 17.81 4.16 -9.74
C PHE A 584 18.16 3.46 -8.43
N HIS A 585 18.13 4.18 -7.33
CA HIS A 585 18.25 3.62 -5.99
C HIS A 585 16.90 3.03 -5.58
N VAL A 586 16.90 1.84 -4.99
CA VAL A 586 15.73 1.24 -4.36
C VAL A 586 16.05 1.03 -2.89
N ARG A 587 15.21 1.57 -2.02
CA ARG A 587 15.37 1.51 -0.56
C ARG A 587 14.07 1.18 0.14
N TYR A 588 14.14 0.69 1.37
CA TYR A 588 12.96 0.63 2.21
C TYR A 588 12.52 2.04 2.62
N GLY A 589 11.22 2.29 2.61
CA GLY A 589 10.59 3.57 2.96
C GLY A 589 10.22 3.72 4.44
N ASP A 590 10.67 2.80 5.29
CA ASP A 590 10.58 2.95 6.74
C ASP A 590 11.80 3.72 7.29
N ASP A 591 11.83 3.96 8.60
CA ASP A 591 12.87 4.75 9.28
C ASP A 591 14.30 4.17 9.11
N SER A 592 14.45 2.94 8.62
CA SER A 592 15.78 2.36 8.37
C SER A 592 16.48 2.97 7.16
N ASP A 593 15.72 3.45 6.16
CA ASP A 593 16.24 3.86 4.85
C ASP A 593 17.24 2.83 4.26
N GLU A 594 17.02 1.54 4.56
CA GLU A 594 17.93 0.47 4.19
C GLU A 594 17.94 0.30 2.66
N THR A 595 19.14 0.25 2.08
CA THR A 595 19.32 0.05 0.64
C THR A 595 18.95 -1.38 0.26
N LEU A 596 18.09 -1.53 -0.76
CA LEU A 596 17.75 -2.81 -1.36
C LEU A 596 18.65 -3.12 -2.55
N CYS A 597 18.72 -2.19 -3.50
CA CYS A 597 19.64 -2.24 -4.61
C CYS A 597 19.87 -0.86 -5.21
N HIS A 598 20.96 -0.71 -5.94
CA HIS A 598 21.12 0.33 -6.95
C HIS A 598 21.04 -0.33 -8.33
N MET A 599 20.31 0.28 -9.27
CA MET A 599 20.13 -0.25 -10.62
C MET A 599 20.65 0.75 -11.65
N GLN A 600 21.45 0.32 -12.62
CA GLN A 600 21.86 1.17 -13.75
C GLN A 600 21.97 0.35 -15.02
N LEU A 601 21.98 1.01 -16.18
CA LEU A 601 21.95 0.32 -17.48
C LEU A 601 23.22 0.60 -18.29
N TRP A 602 23.55 -0.37 -19.14
CA TRP A 602 24.79 -0.39 -19.90
C TRP A 602 24.55 -0.94 -21.31
N THR A 603 25.38 -0.51 -22.26
CA THR A 603 25.41 -1.10 -23.60
C THR A 603 26.83 -1.31 -24.08
N ALA A 604 27.08 -2.39 -24.82
CA ALA A 604 28.35 -2.66 -25.48
C ALA A 604 28.11 -3.04 -26.94
N GLY A 605 28.80 -2.35 -27.85
CA GLY A 605 28.81 -2.69 -29.26
C GLY A 605 29.61 -3.95 -29.55
N VAL A 606 29.51 -4.45 -30.78
CA VAL A 606 30.15 -5.72 -31.20
C VAL A 606 31.66 -5.73 -30.92
N GLY A 607 32.12 -6.78 -30.24
CA GLY A 607 33.53 -6.98 -29.85
C GLY A 607 34.05 -6.05 -28.75
N VAL A 608 33.20 -5.22 -28.14
CA VAL A 608 33.59 -4.32 -27.04
C VAL A 608 33.66 -5.09 -25.72
N SER A 609 34.70 -4.82 -24.94
CA SER A 609 34.80 -5.24 -23.53
C SER A 609 34.51 -4.06 -22.61
N ALA A 610 33.69 -4.29 -21.59
CA ALA A 610 33.44 -3.33 -20.50
C ALA A 610 34.65 -3.18 -19.55
N GLY A 611 35.74 -3.94 -19.77
CA GLY A 611 36.97 -3.89 -19.02
C GLY A 611 36.95 -4.72 -17.73
N PHE A 612 37.98 -5.54 -17.53
CA PHE A 612 38.11 -6.37 -16.32
C PHE A 612 38.28 -5.50 -15.07
N HIS A 613 37.44 -5.73 -14.08
CA HIS A 613 37.45 -5.08 -12.77
C HIS A 613 37.05 -6.08 -11.66
N ASN A 614 37.12 -5.67 -10.39
CA ASN A 614 36.92 -6.58 -9.24
C ASN A 614 36.32 -5.90 -7.99
N HIS A 615 35.70 -4.72 -8.15
CA HIS A 615 34.93 -4.01 -7.12
C HIS A 615 35.69 -3.73 -5.81
N LEU A 616 36.97 -3.36 -5.90
CA LEU A 616 37.78 -3.01 -4.72
C LEU A 616 37.39 -1.69 -4.04
N GLY A 617 36.64 -0.82 -4.74
CA GLY A 617 36.30 0.53 -4.26
C GLY A 617 34.99 0.62 -3.48
N GLU A 618 34.07 -0.32 -3.65
CA GLU A 618 32.70 -0.26 -3.13
C GLU A 618 32.19 -1.63 -2.69
N VAL A 619 31.21 -1.66 -1.79
CA VAL A 619 30.72 -2.89 -1.15
C VAL A 619 29.35 -3.27 -1.71
N PHE A 620 29.30 -4.18 -2.69
CA PHE A 620 28.04 -4.72 -3.21
C PHE A 620 28.19 -6.12 -3.84
N CYS A 621 27.05 -6.80 -3.94
CA CYS A 621 26.81 -8.03 -4.69
C CYS A 621 26.08 -7.67 -6.00
N GLU A 622 26.71 -7.83 -7.16
CA GLU A 622 26.10 -7.47 -8.44
C GLU A 622 25.53 -8.67 -9.20
N ILE A 623 24.39 -8.45 -9.83
CA ILE A 623 23.77 -9.37 -10.78
C ILE A 623 23.40 -8.57 -12.02
N HIS A 624 23.68 -9.08 -13.21
CA HIS A 624 23.25 -8.47 -14.46
C HIS A 624 22.09 -9.22 -15.09
N ALA A 625 21.09 -8.48 -15.56
CA ALA A 625 20.03 -8.98 -16.42
C ALA A 625 20.17 -8.38 -17.83
N CYS A 626 20.41 -9.24 -18.80
CA CYS A 626 20.46 -8.90 -20.21
C CYS A 626 19.04 -8.66 -20.73
N ILE A 627 18.77 -7.48 -21.29
CA ILE A 627 17.52 -7.20 -22.01
C ILE A 627 17.65 -7.70 -23.44
N VAL A 628 18.76 -7.34 -24.10
CA VAL A 628 19.09 -7.73 -25.47
C VAL A 628 20.57 -8.08 -25.57
N ASN A 629 20.87 -9.20 -26.22
CA ASN A 629 22.21 -9.66 -26.57
C ASN A 629 22.40 -9.48 -28.08
N GLY A 630 23.14 -8.45 -28.48
CA GLY A 630 23.22 -7.99 -29.87
C GLY A 630 23.69 -9.07 -30.84
N THR A 631 24.57 -9.97 -30.40
CA THR A 631 25.10 -11.08 -31.23
C THR A 631 24.63 -12.46 -30.79
N GLY A 632 23.83 -12.55 -29.72
CA GLY A 632 23.53 -13.81 -29.03
C GLY A 632 24.74 -14.51 -28.40
N GLN A 633 25.87 -13.81 -28.24
CA GLN A 633 27.14 -14.36 -27.70
C GLN A 633 27.78 -13.45 -26.64
N GLY A 634 27.19 -12.29 -26.34
CA GLY A 634 27.65 -11.42 -25.25
C GLY A 634 27.42 -12.05 -23.88
N GLY A 635 28.21 -11.65 -22.89
CA GLY A 635 28.01 -12.10 -21.52
C GLY A 635 29.19 -11.83 -20.60
N MET A 636 29.19 -12.52 -19.46
CA MET A 636 30.15 -12.29 -18.39
C MET A 636 31.36 -13.19 -18.50
N HIS A 637 32.54 -12.62 -18.37
CA HIS A 637 33.83 -13.31 -18.28
C HIS A 637 34.43 -13.12 -16.89
N TRP A 638 35.07 -14.13 -16.33
CA TRP A 638 35.77 -14.04 -15.05
C TRP A 638 37.10 -14.81 -15.07
N ALA A 639 38.09 -14.30 -14.34
CA ALA A 639 39.39 -14.94 -14.19
C ALA A 639 39.27 -16.24 -13.37
N THR A 640 39.93 -17.29 -13.85
CA THR A 640 40.00 -18.61 -13.19
C THR A 640 41.34 -18.85 -12.50
N VAL A 641 42.23 -17.87 -12.54
CA VAL A 641 43.55 -17.85 -11.89
C VAL A 641 43.53 -16.86 -10.71
N PRO A 642 44.48 -16.96 -9.75
CA PRO A 642 44.62 -15.99 -8.67
C PRO A 642 44.77 -14.55 -9.18
N ASP A 643 44.29 -13.57 -8.41
CA ASP A 643 44.22 -12.16 -8.86
C ASP A 643 45.59 -11.57 -9.26
N GLY A 644 46.68 -12.03 -8.61
CA GLY A 644 48.05 -11.60 -8.93
C GLY A 644 48.62 -12.19 -10.23
N GLU A 645 47.98 -13.21 -10.80
CA GLU A 645 48.38 -13.88 -12.05
C GLU A 645 47.56 -13.39 -13.25
N PHE A 646 46.52 -12.60 -13.03
CA PHE A 646 45.66 -12.05 -14.08
C PHE A 646 46.03 -10.60 -14.39
N ASN A 647 46.27 -10.29 -15.67
CA ASN A 647 46.48 -8.90 -16.11
C ASN A 647 45.18 -8.34 -16.73
N PRO A 648 44.42 -7.47 -16.03
CA PRO A 648 43.14 -6.97 -16.53
C PRO A 648 43.27 -6.04 -17.75
N SER A 649 44.46 -5.45 -17.98
CA SER A 649 44.71 -4.61 -19.15
C SER A 649 45.07 -5.41 -20.41
N LYS A 650 45.49 -6.67 -20.24
CA LYS A 650 45.93 -7.58 -21.31
C LYS A 650 45.55 -9.02 -20.93
N PRO A 651 44.25 -9.35 -20.89
CA PRO A 651 43.79 -10.68 -20.51
C PRO A 651 44.37 -11.73 -21.45
N GLN A 652 44.93 -12.81 -20.89
CA GLN A 652 45.54 -13.88 -21.67
C GLN A 652 44.53 -14.98 -21.99
N SER A 653 44.71 -15.66 -23.12
CA SER A 653 43.88 -16.80 -23.49
C SER A 653 44.03 -17.92 -22.47
N GLY A 654 42.91 -18.50 -22.01
CA GLY A 654 42.88 -19.62 -21.06
C GLY A 654 42.96 -19.24 -19.58
N THR A 655 43.08 -17.95 -19.23
CA THR A 655 43.07 -17.50 -17.83
C THR A 655 41.70 -17.03 -17.34
N SER A 656 40.67 -17.14 -18.18
CA SER A 656 39.30 -16.75 -17.88
C SER A 656 38.30 -17.79 -18.40
N SER A 657 37.19 -17.92 -17.69
CA SER A 657 35.98 -18.60 -18.14
C SER A 657 34.90 -17.56 -18.50
N SER A 658 33.84 -18.00 -19.14
CA SER A 658 32.75 -17.13 -19.59
C SER A 658 31.40 -17.81 -19.49
N VAL A 659 30.36 -16.99 -19.41
CA VAL A 659 28.97 -17.41 -19.52
C VAL A 659 28.23 -16.43 -20.41
N VAL A 660 27.60 -16.95 -21.47
CA VAL A 660 26.72 -16.14 -22.33
C VAL A 660 25.46 -15.83 -21.54
N VAL A 661 25.00 -14.57 -21.60
CA VAL A 661 23.76 -14.15 -20.96
C VAL A 661 22.77 -13.76 -22.07
N PRO A 662 21.90 -14.69 -22.51
CA PRO A 662 21.00 -14.45 -23.64
C PRO A 662 20.01 -13.32 -23.39
N ASP A 663 19.25 -12.94 -24.44
CA ASP A 663 18.11 -12.03 -24.32
C ASP A 663 17.23 -12.41 -23.12
N MET A 664 16.80 -11.39 -22.39
CA MET A 664 15.88 -11.52 -21.26
C MET A 664 16.32 -12.61 -20.27
N SER A 665 17.62 -12.68 -19.96
CA SER A 665 18.19 -13.63 -19.00
C SER A 665 19.07 -12.92 -17.98
N GLU A 666 19.21 -13.48 -16.80
CA GLU A 666 20.11 -13.01 -15.76
C GLU A 666 21.16 -14.08 -15.41
N HIS A 667 22.33 -13.66 -14.97
CA HIS A 667 23.37 -14.57 -14.47
C HIS A 667 23.36 -14.65 -12.94
N GLY A 668 23.95 -15.71 -12.38
CA GLY A 668 24.14 -15.87 -10.94
C GLY A 668 25.42 -15.22 -10.41
N PRO A 669 25.64 -15.29 -9.08
CA PRO A 669 26.81 -14.71 -8.42
C PRO A 669 28.14 -15.09 -9.07
N LEU A 670 29.01 -14.09 -9.27
CA LEU A 670 30.41 -14.27 -9.72
C LEU A 670 31.44 -13.98 -8.62
N TRP A 671 31.01 -13.38 -7.50
CA TRP A 671 31.88 -13.16 -6.34
C TRP A 671 32.23 -14.48 -5.64
N ARG A 672 33.30 -14.47 -4.87
CA ARG A 672 33.75 -15.62 -4.08
C ARG A 672 32.85 -15.79 -2.87
N THR A 673 32.30 -16.98 -2.69
CA THR A 673 31.47 -17.34 -1.54
C THR A 673 32.15 -18.35 -0.63
N ARG A 674 31.77 -18.34 0.64
CA ARG A 674 32.03 -19.42 1.60
C ARG A 674 31.14 -20.62 1.28
N GLY A 675 31.40 -21.76 1.94
CA GLY A 675 30.67 -23.02 1.70
C GLY A 675 29.17 -22.99 2.04
N ASP A 676 28.71 -21.97 2.76
CA ASP A 676 27.32 -21.69 3.11
C ASP A 676 26.64 -20.65 2.21
N GLY A 677 27.36 -20.09 1.24
CA GLY A 677 26.85 -19.04 0.37
C GLY A 677 27.05 -17.61 0.89
N LEU A 678 27.71 -17.42 2.04
CA LEU A 678 28.07 -16.06 2.47
C LEU A 678 29.15 -15.48 1.56
N PRO A 679 29.09 -14.18 1.20
CA PRO A 679 30.16 -13.54 0.44
C PRO A 679 31.46 -13.55 1.25
N THR A 680 32.56 -13.82 0.57
CA THR A 680 33.89 -13.59 1.14
C THR A 680 34.14 -12.09 1.15
N LEU A 681 34.63 -11.56 2.26
CA LEU A 681 34.99 -10.16 2.40
C LEU A 681 36.50 -10.01 2.41
N ARG A 682 36.99 -8.96 1.77
CA ARG A 682 38.38 -8.54 1.85
C ARG A 682 38.64 -7.78 3.15
N ASP A 683 39.91 -7.53 3.46
CA ASP A 683 40.32 -6.79 4.66
C ASP A 683 39.76 -5.35 4.71
N ASN A 684 39.46 -4.76 3.55
CA ASN A 684 38.83 -3.44 3.44
C ASN A 684 37.28 -3.48 3.52
N GLY A 685 36.69 -4.65 3.77
CA GLY A 685 35.24 -4.85 3.89
C GLY A 685 34.48 -5.03 2.56
N THR A 686 35.15 -4.94 1.41
CA THR A 686 34.51 -5.18 0.10
C THR A 686 34.24 -6.65 -0.15
N VAL A 687 33.19 -6.93 -0.93
CA VAL A 687 32.90 -8.29 -1.41
C VAL A 687 34.02 -8.71 -2.36
N ASP A 688 34.55 -9.92 -2.15
CA ASP A 688 35.69 -10.42 -2.92
C ASP A 688 35.26 -11.02 -4.27
N TYR A 689 35.57 -10.32 -5.35
CA TYR A 689 35.40 -10.78 -6.73
C TYR A 689 36.73 -11.23 -7.36
N PRO A 690 36.72 -12.27 -8.21
CA PRO A 690 37.77 -12.40 -9.22
C PRO A 690 37.68 -11.22 -10.20
N TRP A 691 38.74 -10.98 -10.98
CA TRP A 691 38.64 -10.08 -12.13
C TRP A 691 37.53 -10.56 -13.08
N HIS A 692 36.59 -9.70 -13.45
CA HIS A 692 35.49 -10.03 -14.36
C HIS A 692 35.08 -8.82 -15.23
N ALA A 693 34.38 -9.09 -16.33
CA ALA A 693 33.86 -8.08 -17.27
C ALA A 693 32.69 -8.61 -18.09
N TRP A 694 31.81 -7.71 -18.54
CA TRP A 694 30.97 -7.98 -19.71
C TRP A 694 31.81 -7.88 -21.00
N ILE A 695 31.66 -8.83 -21.91
CA ILE A 695 32.27 -8.78 -23.24
C ILE A 695 31.19 -9.09 -24.28
N ALA A 696 31.00 -8.15 -25.22
CA ALA A 696 30.11 -8.35 -26.34
C ALA A 696 30.69 -9.36 -27.34
N GLY A 697 29.82 -10.17 -27.92
CA GLY A 697 30.24 -11.16 -28.92
C GLY A 697 30.63 -10.52 -30.25
N GLY A 698 31.16 -11.35 -31.15
CA GLY A 698 31.52 -10.97 -32.53
C GLY A 698 32.96 -10.50 -32.71
N MET A 699 33.39 -10.40 -33.97
CA MET A 699 34.71 -9.90 -34.36
C MET A 699 34.61 -8.45 -34.87
N SER A 700 35.71 -7.72 -34.79
CA SER A 700 35.84 -6.39 -35.40
C SER A 700 35.47 -6.45 -36.88
N GLY A 701 34.50 -5.62 -37.32
CA GLY A 701 34.02 -5.54 -38.71
C GLY A 701 32.65 -6.18 -38.98
N SER A 702 32.06 -6.88 -38.00
CA SER A 702 30.64 -7.31 -38.05
C SER A 702 29.69 -6.11 -38.07
N LEU A 703 28.46 -6.31 -38.57
CA LEU A 703 27.39 -5.31 -38.45
C LEU A 703 27.14 -4.99 -36.97
N GLN A 704 27.02 -3.71 -36.63
CA GLN A 704 26.80 -3.27 -35.26
C GLN A 704 25.49 -3.85 -34.71
N ALA A 705 25.55 -4.33 -33.48
CA ALA A 705 24.43 -4.83 -32.70
C ALA A 705 24.80 -4.69 -31.21
N PHE A 706 24.12 -3.80 -30.50
CA PHE A 706 24.40 -3.52 -29.10
C PHE A 706 23.84 -4.60 -28.19
N ASP A 707 24.66 -5.07 -27.25
CA ASP A 707 24.19 -5.65 -26.00
C ASP A 707 23.57 -4.54 -25.14
N VAL A 708 22.51 -4.85 -24.41
CA VAL A 708 21.85 -3.96 -23.45
C VAL A 708 21.53 -4.76 -22.20
N TRP A 709 22.06 -4.32 -21.05
CA TRP A 709 21.83 -4.99 -19.78
C TRP A 709 21.62 -4.01 -18.63
N VAL A 710 20.99 -4.50 -17.57
CA VAL A 710 20.78 -3.81 -16.30
C VAL A 710 21.71 -4.43 -15.27
N ALA A 711 22.46 -3.62 -14.54
CA ALA A 711 23.20 -4.02 -13.35
C ALA A 711 22.34 -3.82 -12.10
N PHE A 712 22.30 -4.79 -11.21
CA PHE A 712 21.64 -4.72 -9.90
C PHE A 712 22.69 -4.88 -8.81
N GLU A 713 23.00 -3.80 -8.12
CA GLU A 713 24.00 -3.72 -7.06
C GLU A 713 23.31 -3.85 -5.71
N PHE A 714 23.30 -5.05 -5.15
CA PHE A 714 22.72 -5.34 -3.84
C PHE A 714 23.74 -5.09 -2.73
N PRO A 715 23.31 -4.74 -1.51
CA PRO A 715 24.16 -4.98 -0.34
C PRO A 715 24.57 -6.47 -0.25
N PRO A 716 25.62 -6.81 0.52
CA PRO A 716 26.03 -8.20 0.71
C PRO A 716 24.83 -9.08 1.07
N LEU A 717 24.67 -10.20 0.35
CA LEU A 717 23.54 -11.13 0.53
C LEU A 717 24.01 -12.58 0.56
N LEU A 718 23.24 -13.43 1.23
CA LEU A 718 23.47 -14.88 1.28
C LEU A 718 22.94 -15.53 0.00
N THR A 719 23.73 -16.40 -0.63
CA THR A 719 23.34 -17.11 -1.87
C THR A 719 23.16 -18.60 -1.64
N SER A 720 22.71 -19.33 -2.66
CA SER A 720 22.76 -20.79 -2.65
C SER A 720 24.19 -21.30 -2.53
N SER A 721 24.35 -22.42 -1.81
CA SER A 721 25.63 -23.10 -1.66
C SER A 721 25.80 -24.17 -2.75
N PHE A 722 27.05 -24.51 -3.06
CA PHE A 722 27.38 -25.57 -4.03
C PHE A 722 27.11 -27.00 -3.53
N GLN A 723 26.58 -27.18 -2.30
CA GLN A 723 26.31 -28.51 -1.76
C GLN A 723 24.99 -29.07 -2.30
N GLY A 724 25.05 -30.28 -2.87
CA GLY A 724 23.96 -30.91 -3.60
C GLY A 724 22.66 -31.14 -2.81
N GLU A 725 21.59 -31.44 -3.54
CA GLU A 725 20.21 -31.63 -3.06
C GLU A 725 20.14 -32.58 -1.85
N ALA A 726 20.15 -32.01 -0.65
CA ALA A 726 19.79 -32.74 0.57
C ALA A 726 18.27 -32.73 0.72
N LEU A 727 17.73 -33.76 1.40
CA LEU A 727 16.32 -33.79 1.76
C LEU A 727 16.07 -32.70 2.82
N HIS A 728 15.42 -31.61 2.43
CA HIS A 728 15.09 -30.49 3.32
C HIS A 728 13.62 -30.57 3.79
N PRO A 729 13.30 -30.06 4.99
CA PRO A 729 11.91 -29.89 5.38
C PRO A 729 11.21 -28.86 4.47
N LYS A 730 9.90 -29.04 4.27
CA LYS A 730 9.07 -28.03 3.62
C LYS A 730 8.88 -26.84 4.55
N ASP A 731 8.57 -25.66 3.99
CA ASP A 731 8.12 -24.52 4.79
C ASP A 731 6.84 -24.89 5.56
N GLY A 732 6.74 -24.52 6.83
CA GLY A 732 5.57 -24.85 7.65
C GLY A 732 5.76 -24.68 9.15
N VAL A 733 4.72 -25.04 9.90
CA VAL A 733 4.74 -25.04 11.37
C VAL A 733 5.07 -26.42 11.89
N TYR A 734 6.08 -26.47 12.76
CA TYR A 734 6.62 -27.70 13.33
C TYR A 734 6.77 -27.61 14.84
N ARG A 735 6.60 -28.75 15.50
CA ARG A 735 7.23 -28.98 16.81
C ARG A 735 8.59 -29.61 16.58
N LEU A 736 9.62 -29.05 17.22
CA LEU A 736 10.99 -29.57 17.17
C LEU A 736 11.19 -30.52 18.34
N VAL A 737 11.10 -31.83 18.08
CA VAL A 737 11.14 -32.88 19.12
C VAL A 737 12.54 -33.49 19.17
N SER A 738 13.21 -33.45 20.31
CA SER A 738 14.49 -34.12 20.46
C SER A 738 14.34 -35.64 20.38
N LYS A 739 15.20 -36.30 19.60
CA LYS A 739 15.17 -37.76 19.44
C LYS A 739 15.56 -38.50 20.71
N SER A 740 16.49 -37.96 21.51
CA SER A 740 17.02 -38.65 22.69
C SER A 740 16.08 -38.62 23.89
N THR A 741 15.29 -37.56 24.05
CA THR A 741 14.41 -37.36 25.23
C THR A 741 12.91 -37.28 24.90
N ASN A 742 12.54 -37.12 23.64
CA ASN A 742 11.17 -36.76 23.20
C ASN A 742 10.64 -35.44 23.80
N MET A 743 11.51 -34.56 24.31
CA MET A 743 11.13 -33.20 24.71
C MET A 743 11.05 -32.28 23.49
N VAL A 744 10.23 -31.23 23.56
CA VAL A 744 10.09 -30.21 22.53
C VAL A 744 10.95 -28.99 22.86
N ALA A 745 11.53 -28.36 21.84
CA ALA A 745 12.12 -27.04 21.99
C ALA A 745 11.02 -25.96 22.11
N ALA A 746 11.15 -25.07 23.07
CA ALA A 746 10.21 -23.97 23.32
C ALA A 746 10.97 -22.71 23.76
N ILE A 747 10.36 -21.54 23.59
CA ILE A 747 10.83 -20.33 24.26
C ILE A 747 10.27 -20.32 25.68
N GLU A 748 11.15 -20.11 26.65
CA GLU A 748 10.80 -20.16 28.07
C GLU A 748 9.62 -19.20 28.37
N ASN A 749 8.48 -19.78 28.78
CA ASN A 749 7.22 -19.08 29.07
C ASN A 749 6.66 -18.23 27.91
N GLY A 750 7.02 -18.52 26.66
CA GLY A 750 6.56 -17.71 25.52
C GLY A 750 7.11 -16.27 25.51
N ASN A 751 8.18 -16.00 26.27
CA ASN A 751 8.68 -14.65 26.49
C ASN A 751 9.24 -14.02 25.18
N SER A 752 8.68 -12.90 24.76
CA SER A 752 9.11 -12.12 23.59
C SER A 752 10.26 -11.15 23.83
N THR A 753 10.83 -11.12 25.05
CA THR A 753 12.02 -10.33 25.36
C THR A 753 13.23 -10.91 24.63
N ASP A 754 14.01 -10.05 23.97
CA ASP A 754 15.24 -10.47 23.31
C ASP A 754 16.21 -11.15 24.27
N GLY A 755 16.75 -12.29 23.86
CA GLY A 755 17.62 -13.11 24.69
C GLY A 755 16.88 -14.13 25.55
N ALA A 756 15.54 -14.23 25.44
CA ALA A 756 14.77 -15.26 26.13
C ALA A 756 15.31 -16.66 25.80
N PRO A 757 15.59 -17.52 26.80
CA PRO A 757 16.21 -18.83 26.54
C PRO A 757 15.33 -19.76 25.70
N ILE A 758 15.95 -20.51 24.79
CA ILE A 758 15.31 -21.69 24.20
C ILE A 758 15.58 -22.89 25.11
N VAL A 759 14.49 -23.46 25.61
CA VAL A 759 14.48 -24.57 26.58
C VAL A 759 13.89 -25.81 25.94
N THR A 760 14.07 -26.95 26.60
CA THR A 760 13.38 -28.18 26.25
C THR A 760 12.42 -28.59 27.35
N GLN A 761 11.17 -28.87 26.97
CA GLN A 761 10.10 -29.21 27.91
C GLN A 761 9.27 -30.39 27.42
N ARG A 762 8.42 -30.95 28.29
CA ARG A 762 7.36 -31.87 27.84
C ARG A 762 6.33 -31.07 27.06
N SER A 763 5.87 -31.64 25.95
CA SER A 763 4.89 -30.93 25.13
C SER A 763 3.59 -30.71 25.91
N ASN A 764 3.10 -29.48 25.88
CA ASN A 764 1.81 -29.06 26.46
C ASN A 764 0.80 -28.65 25.38
N GLY A 765 1.22 -28.64 24.12
CA GLY A 765 0.38 -28.28 22.98
C GLY A 765 0.26 -26.77 22.72
N GLY A 766 0.93 -25.92 23.49
CA GLY A 766 0.90 -24.46 23.36
C GLY A 766 1.64 -23.91 22.14
N GLN A 767 1.52 -22.60 21.89
CA GLN A 767 2.19 -21.94 20.76
C GLN A 767 3.69 -21.68 21.02
N GLU A 768 4.12 -21.65 22.28
CA GLU A 768 5.50 -21.43 22.69
C GLU A 768 6.45 -22.58 22.29
N GLU A 769 5.90 -23.76 21.99
CA GLU A 769 6.63 -24.93 21.46
C GLU A 769 6.46 -25.12 19.93
N MET A 770 5.72 -24.23 19.27
CA MET A 770 5.50 -24.26 17.82
C MET A 770 6.44 -23.28 17.11
N TRP A 771 7.05 -23.77 16.03
CA TRP A 771 8.05 -23.03 15.27
C TRP A 771 7.68 -23.00 13.80
N GLN A 772 7.55 -21.80 13.24
CA GLN A 772 7.53 -21.57 11.81
C GLN A 772 8.95 -21.77 11.26
N VAL A 773 9.13 -22.80 10.45
CA VAL A 773 10.38 -23.10 9.75
C VAL A 773 10.20 -22.69 8.30
N ASN A 774 10.98 -21.70 7.86
CA ASN A 774 10.88 -21.10 6.53
C ASN A 774 12.24 -21.08 5.85
N SER A 775 12.29 -21.58 4.62
CA SER A 775 13.41 -21.38 3.70
C SER A 775 13.68 -19.88 3.49
N VAL A 776 14.95 -19.52 3.45
CA VAL A 776 15.40 -18.17 3.07
C VAL A 776 15.51 -18.12 1.55
N ALA A 777 14.80 -17.19 0.92
CA ALA A 777 14.73 -17.04 -0.54
C ALA A 777 16.12 -17.09 -1.19
N GLY A 778 16.29 -17.95 -2.21
CA GLY A 778 17.51 -18.06 -3.01
C GLY A 778 18.65 -18.81 -2.32
N THR A 779 18.38 -19.50 -1.21
CA THR A 779 19.37 -20.22 -0.42
C THR A 779 18.87 -21.60 0.02
N ASN A 780 19.76 -22.43 0.54
CA ASN A 780 19.44 -23.76 1.09
C ASN A 780 19.34 -23.76 2.62
N VAL A 781 19.07 -22.59 3.23
CA VAL A 781 19.05 -22.40 4.69
C VAL A 781 17.70 -21.88 5.15
N PHE A 782 17.47 -21.96 6.46
CA PHE A 782 16.18 -21.77 7.09
C PHE A 782 16.24 -20.74 8.21
N THR A 783 15.15 -20.02 8.40
CA THR A 783 14.85 -19.32 9.64
C THR A 783 13.85 -20.14 10.46
N ILE A 784 13.94 -20.04 11.77
CA ILE A 784 13.09 -20.77 12.72
C ILE A 784 12.50 -19.74 13.68
N THR A 785 11.20 -19.46 13.56
CA THR A 785 10.51 -18.39 14.29
C THR A 785 9.43 -18.97 15.20
N ASN A 786 9.42 -18.57 16.47
CA ASN A 786 8.43 -19.06 17.43
C ASN A 786 7.07 -18.38 17.21
N LEU A 787 5.97 -19.15 17.30
CA LEU A 787 4.63 -18.61 17.02
C LEU A 787 4.07 -17.72 18.13
N ASP A 788 4.38 -17.99 19.39
CA ASP A 788 3.85 -17.20 20.53
C ASP A 788 4.60 -15.87 20.67
N SER A 789 5.93 -15.95 20.78
CA SER A 789 6.77 -14.78 21.04
C SER A 789 7.15 -13.97 19.81
N THR A 790 6.94 -14.52 18.60
CA THR A 790 7.45 -14.01 17.29
C THR A 790 8.98 -13.90 17.17
N SER A 791 9.71 -14.42 18.16
CA SER A 791 11.18 -14.39 18.18
C SER A 791 11.79 -15.42 17.24
N LYS A 792 12.84 -15.06 16.51
CA LYS A 792 13.66 -16.02 15.76
C LYS A 792 14.63 -16.72 16.70
N ALA A 793 14.84 -18.01 16.45
CA ALA A 793 15.88 -18.76 17.13
C ALA A 793 17.27 -18.28 16.66
N SER A 794 18.08 -17.85 17.61
CA SER A 794 19.43 -17.36 17.40
C SER A 794 20.40 -17.93 18.43
N VAL A 795 21.68 -17.96 18.10
CA VAL A 795 22.74 -18.17 19.09
C VAL A 795 23.13 -16.85 19.75
N MET A 796 23.44 -16.88 21.05
CA MET A 796 24.09 -15.77 21.73
C MET A 796 25.50 -15.51 21.17
N TRP A 797 25.91 -14.26 21.01
CA TRP A 797 27.27 -13.97 20.57
C TRP A 797 28.33 -14.35 21.64
N PRO A 798 29.47 -14.97 21.29
CA PRO A 798 29.87 -15.46 19.96
C PRO A 798 29.38 -16.90 19.65
N PRO A 799 29.23 -17.29 18.37
CA PRO A 799 28.76 -18.61 17.97
C PRO A 799 29.85 -19.69 18.15
N THR A 800 30.00 -20.19 19.38
CA THR A 800 30.97 -21.25 19.74
C THR A 800 30.28 -22.48 20.33
N THR A 801 31.02 -23.58 20.49
CA THR A 801 30.54 -24.76 21.23
C THR A 801 30.13 -24.39 22.66
N ASN A 802 29.08 -25.05 23.17
CA ASN A 802 28.37 -24.81 24.44
C ASN A 802 27.65 -23.47 24.55
N GLN A 803 27.54 -22.71 23.46
CA GLN A 803 26.84 -21.43 23.51
C GLN A 803 25.32 -21.62 23.52
N ARG A 804 24.63 -20.78 24.30
CA ARG A 804 23.17 -20.85 24.47
C ARG A 804 22.42 -20.37 23.23
N LEU A 805 21.28 -21.01 22.97
CA LEU A 805 20.29 -20.50 22.02
C LEU A 805 19.22 -19.69 22.74
N VAL A 806 18.77 -18.65 22.05
CA VAL A 806 17.81 -17.66 22.53
C VAL A 806 16.81 -17.28 21.44
N GLY A 807 15.63 -16.82 21.85
CA GLY A 807 14.72 -16.08 20.99
C GLY A 807 15.16 -14.61 20.90
N THR A 808 15.16 -14.07 19.68
CA THR A 808 15.39 -12.64 19.47
C THR A 808 14.65 -12.10 18.24
N ARG A 809 14.29 -10.82 18.29
CA ARG A 809 13.80 -10.01 17.18
C ARG A 809 14.87 -9.04 16.65
N SER A 810 16.03 -8.96 17.32
CA SER A 810 17.19 -8.16 16.95
C SER A 810 18.30 -9.04 16.39
N LEU A 811 18.31 -9.22 15.07
CA LEU A 811 19.19 -10.17 14.39
C LEU A 811 20.57 -9.58 14.10
N ALA A 812 21.60 -10.43 14.10
CA ALA A 812 22.90 -10.06 13.55
C ALA A 812 22.79 -9.75 12.05
N VAL A 813 23.62 -8.83 11.55
CA VAL A 813 23.73 -8.51 10.12
C VAL A 813 23.99 -9.81 9.31
N LEU A 814 23.35 -9.93 8.14
CA LEU A 814 23.33 -11.17 7.33
C LEU A 814 22.75 -12.41 8.03
N ASN A 815 22.08 -12.23 9.18
CA ASN A 815 21.49 -13.31 9.97
C ASN A 815 22.50 -14.43 10.34
N THR A 816 23.77 -14.08 10.57
CA THR A 816 24.86 -15.06 10.79
C THR A 816 24.69 -15.91 12.04
N THR A 817 23.80 -15.54 12.97
CA THR A 817 23.52 -16.28 14.21
C THR A 817 22.12 -16.91 14.25
N SER A 818 21.29 -16.66 13.25
CA SER A 818 19.85 -16.98 13.26
C SER A 818 19.38 -17.72 12.01
N THR A 819 20.33 -18.19 11.20
CA THR A 819 20.08 -18.92 9.96
C THR A 819 20.67 -20.33 10.06
N TRP A 820 19.89 -21.32 9.62
CA TRP A 820 20.12 -22.72 9.96
C TRP A 820 20.13 -23.61 8.71
N SER A 821 21.11 -24.49 8.59
CA SER A 821 21.07 -25.63 7.67
C SER A 821 20.38 -26.80 8.35
N ILE A 822 19.30 -27.32 7.77
CA ILE A 822 18.58 -28.49 8.30
C ILE A 822 18.95 -29.70 7.45
N VAL A 823 19.73 -30.61 8.04
CA VAL A 823 20.36 -31.74 7.34
C VAL A 823 19.72 -33.05 7.80
N ALA A 824 19.16 -33.82 6.86
CA ALA A 824 18.61 -35.15 7.14
C ALA A 824 19.73 -36.17 7.42
N GLU A 825 19.51 -37.05 8.39
CA GLU A 825 20.44 -38.14 8.70
C GLU A 825 20.28 -39.31 7.70
N VAL A 826 21.41 -39.75 7.13
CA VAL A 826 21.49 -40.73 6.03
C VAL A 826 20.86 -42.10 6.35
N SER A 827 20.63 -42.47 7.62
CA SER A 827 20.02 -43.75 7.99
C SER A 827 18.53 -43.87 7.69
N ASP A 828 17.82 -42.75 7.47
CA ASP A 828 16.36 -42.71 7.30
C ASP A 828 15.94 -42.53 5.82
N ALA A 829 16.89 -42.55 4.87
CA ALA A 829 16.65 -42.46 3.42
C ALA A 829 16.11 -43.77 2.80
N ILE A 830 15.15 -44.43 3.45
CA ILE A 830 14.47 -45.62 2.91
C ILE A 830 13.35 -45.16 1.96
N PRO A 831 13.19 -45.76 0.76
CA PRO A 831 12.18 -45.32 -0.21
C PRO A 831 10.74 -45.49 0.31
N ASN A 832 10.01 -44.36 0.41
CA ASN A 832 8.56 -44.11 0.22
C ASN A 832 7.46 -45.15 0.55
N TYR A 833 7.72 -46.29 1.20
CA TYR A 833 6.73 -47.36 1.39
C TYR A 833 6.44 -47.77 2.85
N LEU A 834 6.98 -47.09 3.86
CA LEU A 834 6.64 -47.35 5.28
C LEU A 834 6.24 -46.05 6.02
N PRO A 835 4.99 -45.90 6.48
CA PRO A 835 4.48 -44.68 7.14
C PRO A 835 5.00 -44.40 8.57
N ALA A 836 6.01 -45.13 9.07
CA ALA A 836 6.24 -45.24 10.51
C ALA A 836 7.46 -44.47 11.08
N TYR A 837 8.33 -43.88 10.26
CA TYR A 837 9.51 -43.15 10.74
C TYR A 837 9.56 -41.73 10.19
N LEU A 838 9.32 -40.75 11.07
CA LEU A 838 9.59 -39.35 10.75
C LEU A 838 11.10 -39.16 10.59
N PRO A 839 11.55 -38.48 9.51
CA PRO A 839 12.97 -38.25 9.28
C PRO A 839 13.61 -37.51 10.46
N THR A 840 14.81 -37.95 10.83
CA THR A 840 15.65 -37.27 11.82
C THR A 840 16.52 -36.22 11.15
N TYR A 841 16.61 -35.04 11.74
CA TYR A 841 17.41 -33.91 11.24
C TYR A 841 18.45 -33.44 12.27
N ARG A 842 19.52 -32.83 11.78
CA ARG A 842 20.39 -31.93 12.55
C ARG A 842 20.11 -30.49 12.13
N ILE A 843 19.91 -29.61 13.11
CA ILE A 843 19.72 -28.18 12.89
C ILE A 843 21.07 -27.51 13.14
N GLN A 844 21.79 -27.19 12.07
CA GLN A 844 23.15 -26.66 12.10
C GLN A 844 23.14 -25.14 11.87
N LEU A 845 23.97 -24.40 12.59
CA LEU A 845 24.19 -22.99 12.29
C LEU A 845 24.88 -22.90 10.92
N ALA A 846 24.29 -22.12 10.00
CA ALA A 846 24.75 -22.01 8.62
C ALA A 846 26.26 -21.73 8.55
N GLY A 847 26.97 -22.47 7.68
CA GLY A 847 28.42 -22.32 7.49
C GLY A 847 29.31 -22.89 8.56
N THR A 848 28.74 -23.58 9.54
CA THR A 848 29.50 -24.18 10.64
C THR A 848 29.18 -25.65 10.78
N LYS A 849 29.97 -26.34 11.60
CA LYS A 849 29.66 -27.70 12.08
C LYS A 849 28.93 -27.67 13.42
N LEU A 850 28.43 -26.51 13.87
CA LEU A 850 27.78 -26.38 15.17
C LEU A 850 26.28 -26.66 15.01
N ALA A 851 25.70 -27.53 15.83
CA ALA A 851 24.29 -27.91 15.80
C ALA A 851 23.59 -27.72 17.14
N TRP A 852 22.25 -27.60 17.09
CA TRP A 852 21.38 -27.60 18.26
C TRP A 852 21.51 -28.91 19.02
N ALA A 853 21.90 -28.86 20.28
CA ALA A 853 21.88 -29.98 21.20
C ALA A 853 21.27 -29.58 22.53
N MET A 854 20.85 -30.58 23.31
CA MET A 854 20.27 -30.35 24.62
C MET A 854 21.30 -30.55 25.74
N THR A 855 21.28 -29.66 26.74
CA THR A 855 21.94 -29.84 28.03
C THR A 855 21.05 -29.26 29.13
N ASP A 856 20.80 -30.01 30.21
CA ASP A 856 20.10 -29.52 31.41
C ASP A 856 18.86 -28.64 31.13
N ASN A 857 17.92 -29.17 30.33
CA ASN A 857 16.69 -28.50 29.87
C ASN A 857 16.87 -27.24 28.99
N ARG A 858 18.07 -26.99 28.47
CA ARG A 858 18.36 -25.88 27.55
C ARG A 858 18.82 -26.40 26.20
N VAL A 859 18.65 -25.57 25.18
CA VAL A 859 19.25 -25.80 23.86
C VAL A 859 20.54 -24.99 23.75
N ILE A 860 21.63 -25.66 23.35
CA ILE A 860 22.96 -25.09 23.13
C ILE A 860 23.49 -25.48 21.75
N LEU A 861 24.57 -24.82 21.31
CA LEU A 861 25.34 -25.22 20.14
C LEU A 861 26.45 -26.20 20.52
N THR A 862 26.59 -27.30 19.79
CA THR A 862 27.67 -28.29 19.97
C THR A 862 28.26 -28.73 18.63
N ASP A 863 29.40 -29.41 18.64
CA ASP A 863 29.98 -30.02 17.43
C ASP A 863 29.05 -31.14 16.92
N ALA A 864 28.43 -30.90 15.76
CA ALA A 864 27.36 -31.72 15.21
C ALA A 864 27.77 -33.19 15.04
N LEU A 865 29.05 -33.49 14.81
CA LEU A 865 29.54 -34.84 14.54
C LEU A 865 29.83 -35.65 15.81
N LYS A 866 29.86 -35.02 16.98
CA LYS A 866 30.31 -35.66 18.23
C LYS A 866 29.19 -35.88 19.25
N ASP A 867 28.03 -35.28 19.07
CA ASP A 867 26.95 -35.29 20.06
C ASP A 867 25.67 -35.97 19.56
N PHE A 868 25.33 -37.10 20.17
CA PHE A 868 24.09 -37.84 19.89
C PHE A 868 22.82 -37.04 20.28
N ASN A 869 22.93 -36.02 21.13
CA ASN A 869 21.82 -35.15 21.51
C ASN A 869 21.50 -34.07 20.47
N ALA A 870 22.23 -34.03 19.35
CA ALA A 870 22.01 -33.04 18.28
C ALA A 870 20.94 -33.43 17.24
N GLN A 871 20.15 -34.47 17.52
CA GLN A 871 19.17 -35.05 16.60
C GLN A 871 17.73 -34.64 16.96
N TRP A 872 17.00 -34.11 15.99
CA TRP A 872 15.64 -33.56 16.13
C TRP A 872 14.68 -34.16 15.09
N ARG A 873 13.43 -34.36 15.48
CA ARG A 873 12.31 -34.68 14.58
C ARG A 873 11.46 -33.43 14.39
N LEU A 874 11.17 -33.09 13.14
CA LEU A 874 10.25 -32.02 12.79
C LEU A 874 8.86 -32.62 12.63
N VAL A 875 8.01 -32.45 13.65
CA VAL A 875 6.63 -32.95 13.64
C VAL A 875 5.72 -31.84 13.14
N ALA A 876 5.21 -31.98 11.92
CA ALA A 876 4.26 -31.02 11.36
C ALA A 876 3.01 -30.93 12.25
N THR A 877 2.62 -29.72 12.62
CA THR A 877 1.35 -29.49 13.30
C THR A 877 0.27 -29.32 12.23
N PRO A 878 -0.91 -29.96 12.37
CA PRO A 878 -2.01 -29.71 11.44
C PRO A 878 -2.26 -28.21 11.33
N SER A 879 -2.26 -27.69 10.11
CA SER A 879 -2.66 -26.32 9.78
C SER A 879 -4.18 -26.19 9.96
N GLY A 880 -4.65 -26.34 11.20
CA GLY A 880 -6.03 -26.15 11.59
C GLY A 880 -6.22 -24.72 12.06
N THR A 881 -6.89 -23.90 11.22
CA THR A 881 -7.66 -22.73 11.64
C THR A 881 -6.96 -21.75 12.60
N PHE A 882 -5.98 -21.01 12.08
CA PHE A 882 -5.68 -19.67 12.60
C PHE A 882 -5.63 -18.74 11.38
N LYS A 883 -6.79 -18.16 11.06
CA LYS A 883 -6.95 -17.04 10.14
C LYS A 883 -7.08 -15.77 10.96
#